data_AF-A0A318PK18-F1
#
_entry.id   AF-A0A318PK18-F1
#
_cell.length_a   1.000
_cell.length_b   1.000
_cell.length_c   1.000
_cell.angle_alpha   90.00
_cell.angle_beta   90.00
_cell.angle_gamma   90.00
#
_symmetry.space_group_name_H-M   'P 1'
#
loop_
_entity.id
_entity.type
_entity.pdbx_description
1 polymer ?
#
loop_
_entity_poly.entity_id
_entity_poly.type
_entity_poly.pdbx_seq_one_letter_code
_entity_poly.pdbx_strand_id
1 'polypeptide(L)'
;MKHALTGSATFLLMAGLSFAVPAHAAVALAASPTGARAADMAARLQPAEQQAVLQARPVPATDGGENAPGLLAWPGVPRLGLPVLRMPTFATPAQPGDGPPRPMLPWLALAATWDPDLARRAGVARARAEWLHGRAVLRVGGVDTLPSGRLQGGEDQVLAGSMAGMIGAGLLSGHVLPVFGSVVREEQVRADGAAPERGAPVKAADLAAHSLLGVAMALEVAHGGAMLCGGMAPCAAVTGLEAMVREAWHFSGMIMAVPGGAVPAGAVHGTDGAPALDAVATGVDMEQVGPGRPDVLGEMLREAVRDGHIKPAQVQAMVTHILASFYMAGSLDHPPPFAAARTGVQPPPVDTLVGDVEAEGAVLLQNENRVLPLDPALGPVLVLVHPAMRGAADLLADGLRHAGLNVTVAIAPDGAGATGTLPAACAQAARTLVLSASNDDNQMITTLAELGGHVAVVLTADDPDRQMPWLDAVDSVVQGWAWRDEYAQALSALLSGQQDFSGHLPVTLTGGLYPPGMVDANYRAFERAHVVPLFPFGYGLSARGRLVLSELHVAREGNHLNASFTLSNPGTAAVRAVPQLYVETPPDLPGNPRRLAAWRSVMVTPGHPVRLSVPVSLRLVGQWNNMAGNWAVAAGDYTLSLGFSSVMLVRHATLHLPALHIPATLENQPAPIVIAE
;
A
#
# COMPACT_ATOMS: atom_id res chain seq x y z
N MET A 1 60.55 32.28 -33.14
CA MET A 1 61.96 32.56 -32.84
C MET A 1 62.19 32.42 -31.34
N LYS A 2 63.34 31.85 -30.97
CA LYS A 2 63.77 31.48 -29.62
C LYS A 2 64.05 32.70 -28.71
N HIS A 3 64.14 32.42 -27.40
CA HIS A 3 64.71 33.20 -26.28
C HIS A 3 63.77 34.22 -25.60
N ALA A 4 63.77 34.43 -24.28
CA ALA A 4 64.35 33.75 -23.12
C ALA A 4 63.65 34.31 -21.87
N LEU A 5 63.43 33.46 -20.87
CA LEU A 5 62.93 33.82 -19.54
C LEU A 5 64.04 34.46 -18.70
N THR A 6 63.72 35.58 -18.04
CA THR A 6 64.38 36.02 -16.79
C THR A 6 63.28 36.42 -15.81
N GLY A 7 63.39 35.92 -14.59
CA GLY A 7 62.29 35.86 -13.63
C GLY A 7 62.15 37.05 -12.69
N SER A 8 61.05 37.00 -11.94
CA SER A 8 60.98 37.50 -10.56
C SER A 8 59.93 36.68 -9.82
N ALA A 9 60.40 35.96 -8.81
CA ALA A 9 59.59 35.16 -7.92
C ALA A 9 58.86 36.08 -6.92
N THR A 10 57.53 35.97 -6.86
CA THR A 10 56.74 36.47 -5.73
C THR A 10 56.14 35.25 -5.06
N PHE A 11 56.60 34.94 -3.85
CA PHE A 11 56.05 33.91 -2.97
C PHE A 11 54.65 34.36 -2.53
N LEU A 12 53.60 33.63 -2.95
CA LEU A 12 52.29 33.69 -2.30
C LEU A 12 52.11 32.42 -1.47
N LEU A 13 51.95 32.60 -0.15
CA LEU A 13 51.53 31.54 0.77
C LEU A 13 50.18 30.97 0.31
N MET A 14 50.13 29.68 -0.03
CA MET A 14 48.88 28.93 -0.04
C MET A 14 48.51 28.57 1.41
N ALA A 15 47.52 29.26 1.95
CA ALA A 15 46.81 28.79 3.13
C ALA A 15 45.94 27.59 2.72
N GLY A 16 46.21 26.42 3.28
CA GLY A 16 45.41 25.22 3.10
C GLY A 16 44.01 25.41 3.69
N LEU A 17 42.99 25.41 2.83
CA LEU A 17 41.60 25.27 3.22
C LEU A 17 41.36 23.80 3.59
N SER A 18 41.36 23.53 4.90
CA SER A 18 40.82 22.29 5.45
C SER A 18 39.33 22.20 5.10
N PHE A 19 38.94 21.17 4.34
CA PHE A 19 37.54 20.81 4.16
C PHE A 19 36.98 20.33 5.50
N ALA A 20 36.28 21.22 6.20
CA ALA A 20 35.45 20.85 7.34
C ALA A 20 34.21 20.12 6.81
N VAL A 21 34.01 18.89 7.28
CA VAL A 21 32.76 18.14 7.12
C VAL A 21 31.62 18.95 7.74
N PRO A 22 30.46 19.15 7.08
CA PRO A 22 29.38 19.93 7.66
C PRO A 22 28.72 19.15 8.80
N ALA A 23 28.70 19.75 9.98
CA ALA A 23 28.11 19.24 11.22
C ALA A 23 26.56 19.18 11.23
N HIS A 24 25.91 19.14 10.06
CA HIS A 24 24.45 19.30 9.95
C HIS A 24 23.65 18.01 10.17
N ALA A 25 24.26 16.82 10.03
CA ALA A 25 23.57 15.55 10.26
C ALA A 25 23.23 15.29 11.75
N ALA A 26 24.00 15.86 12.68
CA ALA A 26 23.76 15.69 14.12
C ALA A 26 22.63 16.60 14.67
N VAL A 27 22.25 17.65 13.94
CA VAL A 27 21.27 18.65 14.40
C VAL A 27 19.82 18.23 14.12
N ALA A 28 19.58 17.42 13.08
CA ALA A 28 18.22 16.96 12.74
C ALA A 28 17.64 15.97 13.77
N LEU A 29 18.48 15.09 14.35
CA LEU A 29 18.07 14.12 15.38
C LEU A 29 17.68 14.77 16.73
N ALA A 30 18.16 15.99 17.01
CA ALA A 30 17.97 16.66 18.29
C ALA A 30 16.69 17.52 18.37
N ALA A 31 15.89 17.62 17.31
CA ALA A 31 14.75 18.53 17.25
C ALA A 31 13.47 18.01 17.95
N SER A 32 13.33 16.68 18.14
CA SER A 32 12.18 16.09 18.85
C SER A 32 12.58 15.50 20.21
N PRO A 33 11.71 15.56 21.23
CA PRO A 33 11.97 14.93 22.54
C PRO A 33 12.33 13.44 22.43
N THR A 34 11.69 12.74 21.47
CA THR A 34 11.94 11.33 21.16
C THR A 34 13.33 11.12 20.56
N GLY A 35 13.75 11.97 19.62
CA GLY A 35 15.08 11.91 19.00
C GLY A 35 16.20 12.19 19.99
N ALA A 36 16.01 13.18 20.87
CA ALA A 36 16.96 13.46 21.95
C ALA A 36 17.09 12.29 22.94
N ARG A 37 15.97 11.66 23.32
CA ARG A 37 15.95 10.45 24.17
C ARG A 37 16.66 9.27 23.49
N ALA A 38 16.44 9.09 22.19
CA ALA A 38 17.10 8.05 21.40
C ALA A 38 18.62 8.25 21.34
N ALA A 39 19.08 9.48 21.10
CA ALA A 39 20.50 9.82 21.00
C ALA A 39 21.24 9.64 22.34
N ASP A 40 20.63 10.09 23.46
CA ASP A 40 21.17 9.86 24.81
C ASP A 40 21.26 8.37 25.12
N MET A 41 20.23 7.59 24.80
CA MET A 41 20.26 6.14 25.01
C MET A 41 21.34 5.49 24.14
N ALA A 42 21.44 5.83 22.84
CA ALA A 42 22.45 5.30 21.93
C ALA A 42 23.89 5.56 22.41
N ALA A 43 24.13 6.72 23.03
CA ALA A 43 25.43 7.08 23.61
C ALA A 43 25.81 6.26 24.85
N ARG A 44 24.82 5.66 25.55
CA ARG A 44 25.03 4.82 26.75
C ARG A 44 25.27 3.35 26.42
N LEU A 45 25.01 2.93 25.18
CA LEU A 45 25.29 1.57 24.74
C LEU A 45 26.80 1.37 24.57
N GLN A 46 27.29 0.23 25.03
CA GLN A 46 28.65 -0.23 24.76
C GLN A 46 28.78 -0.63 23.28
N PRO A 47 29.98 -0.63 22.67
CA PRO A 47 30.15 -1.00 21.26
C PRO A 47 29.56 -2.37 20.89
N ALA A 48 29.67 -3.36 21.78
CA ALA A 48 29.07 -4.68 21.57
C ALA A 48 27.53 -4.65 21.64
N GLU A 49 26.95 -3.83 22.53
CA GLU A 49 25.51 -3.62 22.62
C GLU A 49 25.01 -2.88 21.37
N GLN A 50 25.73 -1.84 20.91
CA GLN A 50 25.43 -1.12 19.67
C GLN A 50 25.39 -2.08 18.47
N GLN A 51 26.38 -2.96 18.34
CA GLN A 51 26.40 -3.96 17.27
C GLN A 51 25.19 -4.89 17.33
N ALA A 52 24.85 -5.39 18.52
CA ALA A 52 23.78 -6.37 18.69
C ALA A 52 22.40 -5.80 18.32
N VAL A 53 22.13 -4.54 18.64
CA VAL A 53 20.82 -3.91 18.39
C VAL A 53 20.60 -3.50 16.93
N LEU A 54 21.59 -3.62 16.06
CA LEU A 54 21.40 -3.44 14.60
C LEU A 54 20.72 -4.65 13.93
N GLN A 55 20.48 -5.73 14.67
CA GLN A 55 19.98 -6.98 14.11
C GLN A 55 18.74 -7.48 14.86
N ALA A 56 17.76 -7.98 14.10
CA ALA A 56 16.68 -8.82 14.61
C ALA A 56 16.97 -10.27 14.22
N ARG A 57 17.20 -11.15 15.20
CA ARG A 57 17.67 -12.53 14.97
C ARG A 57 16.57 -13.56 15.24
N PRO A 58 16.61 -14.74 14.60
CA PRO A 58 15.69 -15.83 14.92
C PRO A 58 15.71 -16.17 16.41
N VAL A 59 14.52 -16.35 16.99
CA VAL A 59 14.39 -16.81 18.37
C VAL A 59 14.75 -18.31 18.42
N PRO A 60 15.70 -18.75 19.28
CA PRO A 60 16.03 -20.16 19.43
C PRO A 60 14.81 -20.97 19.85
N ALA A 61 14.66 -22.19 19.31
CA ALA A 61 13.67 -23.13 19.82
C ALA A 61 14.01 -23.47 21.27
N THR A 62 13.18 -23.05 22.23
CA THR A 62 13.27 -23.52 23.61
C THR A 62 12.55 -24.86 23.72
N ASP A 63 13.16 -25.83 24.39
CA ASP A 63 12.59 -27.16 24.64
C ASP A 63 11.18 -27.06 25.25
N GLY A 64 10.16 -27.39 24.45
CA GLY A 64 8.76 -27.50 24.88
C GLY A 64 7.78 -26.45 24.34
N GLY A 65 8.21 -25.47 23.54
CA GLY A 65 7.30 -24.55 22.83
C GLY A 65 7.18 -24.91 21.36
N GLU A 66 5.96 -24.94 20.82
CA GLU A 66 5.73 -25.12 19.38
C GLU A 66 6.59 -24.15 18.57
N ASN A 67 7.30 -24.68 17.57
CA ASN A 67 8.06 -23.91 16.60
C ASN A 67 7.18 -22.76 16.09
N ALA A 68 7.60 -21.51 16.29
CA ALA A 68 7.08 -20.37 15.54
C ALA A 68 8.06 -20.07 14.39
N PRO A 69 8.05 -20.84 13.28
CA PRO A 69 8.89 -20.56 12.13
C PRO A 69 8.68 -19.10 11.70
N GLY A 70 9.77 -18.38 11.47
CA GLY A 70 9.73 -16.99 11.02
C GLY A 70 9.55 -15.92 12.11
N LEU A 71 9.70 -16.24 13.41
CA LEU A 71 9.74 -15.22 14.48
C LEU A 71 11.17 -14.72 14.75
N LEU A 72 11.35 -13.40 14.77
CA LEU A 72 12.59 -12.71 15.07
C LEU A 72 12.49 -11.92 16.38
N ALA A 73 13.63 -11.73 17.05
CA ALA A 73 13.76 -10.87 18.22
C ALA A 73 14.88 -9.84 18.02
N TRP A 74 14.53 -8.59 18.28
CA TRP A 74 15.46 -7.53 18.59
C TRP A 74 15.91 -7.70 20.06
N PRO A 75 17.22 -7.73 20.35
CA PRO A 75 17.73 -8.29 21.60
C PRO A 75 17.51 -7.42 22.84
N GLY A 76 17.21 -6.12 22.70
CA GLY A 76 17.18 -5.19 23.82
C GLY A 76 18.55 -5.05 24.50
N VAL A 77 18.56 -4.36 25.65
CA VAL A 77 19.73 -4.14 26.50
C VAL A 77 19.25 -4.07 27.96
N PRO A 78 19.22 -5.21 28.68
CA PRO A 78 18.66 -5.27 30.04
C PRO A 78 19.29 -4.29 31.03
N ARG A 79 20.61 -4.06 30.94
CA ARG A 79 21.35 -3.09 31.78
C ARG A 79 20.79 -1.67 31.67
N LEU A 80 20.25 -1.31 30.50
CA LEU A 80 19.68 0.00 30.20
C LEU A 80 18.15 -0.01 30.27
N GLY A 81 17.53 -1.12 30.68
CA GLY A 81 16.08 -1.27 30.73
C GLY A 81 15.41 -1.38 29.36
N LEU A 82 16.18 -1.62 28.28
CA LEU A 82 15.62 -1.81 26.95
C LEU A 82 15.09 -3.25 26.82
N PRO A 83 13.78 -3.47 26.62
CA PRO A 83 13.21 -4.80 26.52
C PRO A 83 13.61 -5.47 25.20
N VAL A 84 13.49 -6.79 25.17
CA VAL A 84 13.43 -7.54 23.90
C VAL A 84 12.20 -7.06 23.12
N LEU A 85 12.23 -7.08 21.79
CA LEU A 85 11.03 -6.85 20.98
C LEU A 85 10.95 -7.93 19.91
N ARG A 86 9.76 -8.48 19.66
CA ARG A 86 9.58 -9.54 18.65
C ARG A 86 8.84 -9.05 17.42
N MET A 87 9.14 -9.66 16.28
CA MET A 87 8.55 -9.34 14.99
C MET A 87 8.54 -10.58 14.09
N PRO A 88 7.63 -10.68 13.11
CA PRO A 88 7.73 -11.71 12.10
C PRO A 88 8.85 -11.37 11.10
N THR A 89 9.35 -12.39 10.40
CA THR A 89 10.15 -12.21 9.19
C THR A 89 9.34 -11.48 8.13
N PHE A 90 9.96 -10.52 7.46
CA PHE A 90 9.36 -9.79 6.35
C PHE A 90 9.84 -10.31 4.98
N ALA A 91 10.74 -11.30 4.97
CA ALA A 91 11.28 -11.91 3.74
C ALA A 91 10.26 -12.78 2.99
N THR A 92 9.26 -13.29 3.70
CA THR A 92 8.19 -14.11 3.15
C THR A 92 6.85 -13.49 3.50
N PRO A 93 5.94 -13.29 2.54
CA PRO A 93 4.56 -12.92 2.84
C PRO A 93 3.95 -13.94 3.79
N ALA A 94 3.22 -13.48 4.82
CA ALA A 94 2.55 -14.36 5.77
C ALA A 94 1.59 -15.31 5.01
N GLN A 95 1.74 -16.62 5.20
CA GLN A 95 0.87 -17.61 4.56
C GLN A 95 -0.33 -17.95 5.47
N PRO A 96 -1.51 -18.20 4.90
CA PRO A 96 -2.61 -18.80 5.64
C PRO A 96 -2.18 -20.15 6.23
N GLY A 97 -2.23 -20.30 7.56
CA GLY A 97 -1.83 -21.52 8.27
C GLY A 97 -0.51 -21.42 9.04
N ASP A 98 0.26 -20.34 8.90
CA ASP A 98 1.41 -20.08 9.76
C ASP A 98 0.93 -19.66 11.16
N GLY A 99 0.63 -20.62 12.04
CA GLY A 99 0.26 -20.38 13.44
C GLY A 99 -1.20 -19.95 13.65
N PRO A 100 -1.55 -19.40 14.84
CA PRO A 100 -2.94 -19.09 15.20
C PRO A 100 -3.58 -18.13 14.18
N PRO A 101 -4.91 -18.26 13.94
CA PRO A 101 -5.62 -17.48 12.93
C PRO A 101 -5.45 -15.99 13.20
N ARG A 102 -4.90 -15.29 12.20
CA ARG A 102 -4.67 -13.85 12.21
C ARG A 102 -5.49 -13.25 11.06
N PRO A 103 -6.23 -12.15 11.26
CA PRO A 103 -6.91 -11.49 10.17
C PRO A 103 -5.87 -10.96 9.17
N MET A 104 -5.74 -11.62 8.01
CA MET A 104 -5.09 -11.02 6.85
C MET A 104 -6.03 -9.95 6.29
N LEU A 105 -5.50 -8.77 6.00
CA LEU A 105 -6.30 -7.73 5.36
C LEU A 105 -6.38 -8.05 3.86
N PRO A 106 -7.60 -8.13 3.29
CA PRO A 106 -7.79 -8.18 1.85
C PRO A 106 -7.48 -6.78 1.29
N TRP A 107 -6.23 -6.56 0.88
CA TRP A 107 -5.71 -5.22 0.60
C TRP A 107 -6.45 -4.48 -0.51
N LEU A 108 -6.80 -5.17 -1.59
CA LEU A 108 -7.57 -4.55 -2.67
C LEU A 108 -8.99 -4.24 -2.22
N ALA A 109 -9.67 -5.12 -1.49
CA ALA A 109 -10.98 -4.81 -0.92
C ALA A 109 -10.93 -3.62 0.05
N LEU A 110 -9.93 -3.58 0.94
CA LEU A 110 -9.75 -2.47 1.86
C LEU A 110 -9.46 -1.15 1.13
N ALA A 111 -8.57 -1.17 0.13
CA ALA A 111 -8.33 0.01 -0.69
C ALA A 111 -9.58 0.42 -1.49
N ALA A 112 -10.38 -0.55 -1.93
CA ALA A 112 -11.62 -0.31 -2.67
C ALA A 112 -12.72 0.36 -1.82
N THR A 113 -12.60 0.35 -0.49
CA THR A 113 -13.49 1.11 0.39
C THR A 113 -13.26 2.63 0.28
N TRP A 114 -12.03 3.03 -0.09
CA TRP A 114 -11.53 4.41 -0.03
C TRP A 114 -11.80 5.09 1.34
N ASP A 115 -11.96 4.29 2.40
CA ASP A 115 -12.35 4.73 3.74
C ASP A 115 -11.13 4.71 4.70
N PRO A 116 -10.52 5.88 4.97
CA PRO A 116 -9.39 5.97 5.88
C PRO A 116 -9.72 5.58 7.33
N ASP A 117 -10.98 5.75 7.77
CA ASP A 117 -11.41 5.38 9.11
C ASP A 117 -11.51 3.86 9.26
N LEU A 118 -12.00 3.17 8.24
CA LEU A 118 -11.99 1.71 8.19
C LEU A 118 -10.56 1.15 8.17
N ALA A 119 -9.65 1.78 7.41
CA ALA A 119 -8.22 1.45 7.41
C ALA A 119 -7.59 1.63 8.79
N ARG A 120 -7.92 2.71 9.52
CA ARG A 120 -7.46 2.93 10.90
C ARG A 120 -7.98 1.87 11.86
N ARG A 121 -9.28 1.53 11.77
CA ARG A 121 -9.89 0.45 12.57
C ARG A 121 -9.19 -0.89 12.32
N ALA A 122 -8.87 -1.20 11.07
CA ALA A 122 -8.06 -2.36 10.69
C ALA A 122 -6.68 -2.34 11.34
N GLY A 123 -6.01 -1.18 11.38
CA GLY A 123 -4.76 -1.00 12.11
C GLY A 123 -4.87 -1.28 13.61
N VAL A 124 -5.89 -0.74 14.29
CA VAL A 124 -6.12 -0.96 15.73
C VAL A 124 -6.37 -2.44 16.03
N ALA A 125 -7.21 -3.11 15.23
CA ALA A 125 -7.51 -4.53 15.38
C ALA A 125 -6.25 -5.39 15.20
N ARG A 126 -5.43 -5.08 14.18
CA ARG A 126 -4.12 -5.74 13.98
C ARG A 126 -3.16 -5.48 15.12
N ALA A 127 -3.09 -4.26 15.64
CA ALA A 127 -2.21 -3.90 16.75
C ALA A 127 -2.51 -4.78 17.98
N ARG A 128 -3.80 -4.91 18.32
CA ARG A 128 -4.26 -5.76 19.42
C ARG A 128 -3.90 -7.22 19.19
N ALA A 129 -4.09 -7.72 17.96
CA ALA A 129 -3.75 -9.09 17.62
C ALA A 129 -2.24 -9.34 17.77
N GLU A 130 -1.38 -8.51 17.19
CA GLU A 130 0.08 -8.67 17.30
C GLU A 130 0.57 -8.54 18.75
N TRP A 131 0.01 -7.59 19.51
CA TRP A 131 0.36 -7.40 20.92
C TRP A 131 0.01 -8.64 21.77
N LEU A 132 -1.15 -9.25 21.56
CA LEU A 132 -1.54 -10.52 22.21
C LEU A 132 -0.64 -11.70 21.83
N HIS A 133 0.00 -11.64 20.66
CA HIS A 133 0.98 -12.62 20.21
C HIS A 133 2.42 -12.26 20.58
N GLY A 134 2.61 -11.25 21.44
CA GLY A 134 3.94 -10.89 21.95
C GLY A 134 4.81 -10.16 20.92
N ARG A 135 4.23 -9.55 19.88
CA ARG A 135 4.96 -8.87 18.79
C ARG A 135 4.74 -7.36 18.83
N ALA A 136 5.80 -6.62 18.49
CA ALA A 136 5.86 -5.16 18.61
C ALA A 136 6.17 -4.46 17.27
N VAL A 137 6.41 -5.21 16.19
CA VAL A 137 6.75 -4.64 14.88
C VAL A 137 6.05 -5.43 13.79
N LEU A 138 5.51 -4.73 12.79
CA LEU A 138 4.71 -5.34 11.73
C LEU A 138 4.92 -4.63 10.39
N ARG A 139 5.16 -5.39 9.31
CA ARG A 139 5.06 -4.89 7.94
C ARG A 139 3.60 -4.60 7.63
N VAL A 140 3.27 -3.34 7.33
CA VAL A 140 1.89 -2.93 7.11
C VAL A 140 1.33 -3.63 5.89
N GLY A 141 2.02 -3.56 4.75
CA GLY A 141 1.51 -3.96 3.44
C GLY A 141 1.09 -2.73 2.61
N GLY A 142 0.43 -2.97 1.48
CA GLY A 142 -0.33 -1.97 0.72
C GLY A 142 0.50 -1.09 -0.19
N VAL A 143 1.59 -0.52 0.32
CA VAL A 143 2.53 0.29 -0.47
C VAL A 143 3.60 -0.55 -1.16
N ASP A 144 3.75 -1.82 -0.81
CA ASP A 144 4.72 -2.72 -1.41
C ASP A 144 4.47 -2.89 -2.92
N THR A 145 5.53 -2.74 -3.73
CA THR A 145 5.45 -2.93 -5.18
C THR A 145 5.32 -4.42 -5.49
N LEU A 146 4.22 -4.78 -6.15
CA LEU A 146 3.97 -6.09 -6.73
C LEU A 146 4.79 -6.27 -8.01
N PRO A 147 5.02 -7.51 -8.42
CA PRO A 147 5.66 -7.85 -9.69
C PRO A 147 5.09 -7.14 -10.93
N SER A 148 3.78 -6.89 -10.94
CA SER A 148 3.07 -6.18 -12.00
C SER A 148 3.39 -4.69 -12.11
N GLY A 149 4.20 -4.14 -11.18
CA GLY A 149 4.46 -2.70 -11.06
C GLY A 149 3.38 -1.93 -10.30
N ARG A 150 2.26 -2.59 -9.94
CA ARG A 150 1.23 -2.03 -9.05
C ARG A 150 1.66 -2.15 -7.59
N LEU A 151 1.02 -1.40 -6.70
CA LEU A 151 1.20 -1.59 -5.27
C LEU A 151 0.17 -2.62 -4.77
N GLN A 152 0.44 -3.29 -3.66
CA GLN A 152 -0.47 -4.29 -3.08
C GLN A 152 -1.86 -3.71 -2.78
N GLY A 153 -1.92 -2.44 -2.36
CA GLY A 153 -3.13 -1.70 -2.05
C GLY A 153 -3.69 -0.90 -3.22
N GLY A 154 -3.28 -1.19 -4.46
CA GLY A 154 -3.79 -0.53 -5.66
C GLY A 154 -2.69 0.09 -6.53
N GLU A 155 -3.08 0.73 -7.61
CA GLU A 155 -2.11 1.26 -8.60
C GLU A 155 -1.66 2.70 -8.37
N ASP A 156 -2.35 3.43 -7.49
CA ASP A 156 -2.04 4.83 -7.17
C ASP A 156 -1.36 4.98 -5.80
N GLN A 157 -0.23 5.70 -5.80
CA GLN A 157 0.60 5.91 -4.62
C GLN A 157 -0.08 6.75 -3.55
N VAL A 158 -0.96 7.68 -3.93
CA VAL A 158 -1.67 8.57 -3.00
C VAL A 158 -2.75 7.79 -2.28
N LEU A 159 -3.52 6.97 -3.00
CA LEU A 159 -4.49 6.06 -2.40
C LEU A 159 -3.82 5.02 -1.48
N ALA A 160 -2.93 4.19 -2.04
CA ALA A 160 -2.31 3.09 -1.30
C ALA A 160 -1.49 3.60 -0.11
N GLY A 161 -0.74 4.69 -0.30
CA GLY A 161 0.05 5.34 0.73
C GLY A 161 -0.79 5.86 1.90
N SER A 162 -1.88 6.57 1.63
CA SER A 162 -2.71 7.10 2.72
C SER A 162 -3.46 5.99 3.45
N MET A 163 -3.97 4.98 2.74
CA MET A 163 -4.64 3.83 3.37
C MET A 163 -3.66 3.04 4.24
N ALA A 164 -2.44 2.79 3.76
CA ALA A 164 -1.38 2.17 4.57
C ALA A 164 -1.01 3.04 5.78
N GLY A 165 -0.89 4.35 5.60
CA GLY A 165 -0.63 5.30 6.69
C GLY A 165 -1.69 5.25 7.78
N MET A 166 -2.98 5.17 7.44
CA MET A 166 -4.06 5.06 8.42
C MET A 166 -4.02 3.73 9.18
N ILE A 167 -3.67 2.62 8.53
CA ILE A 167 -3.40 1.34 9.22
C ILE A 167 -2.22 1.52 10.17
N GLY A 168 -1.15 2.21 9.74
CA GLY A 168 -0.01 2.55 10.56
C GLY A 168 -0.37 3.37 11.79
N ALA A 169 -1.20 4.40 11.66
CA ALA A 169 -1.71 5.18 12.77
C ALA A 169 -2.48 4.30 13.77
N GLY A 170 -3.29 3.35 13.28
CA GLY A 170 -3.94 2.34 14.11
C GLY A 170 -2.96 1.44 14.86
N LEU A 171 -1.89 1.00 14.20
CA LEU A 171 -0.82 0.18 14.81
C LEU A 171 -0.06 0.94 15.91
N LEU A 172 0.31 2.19 15.64
CA LEU A 172 1.00 3.06 16.59
C LEU A 172 0.16 3.29 17.86
N SER A 173 -1.18 3.40 17.73
CA SER A 173 -2.08 3.53 18.88
C SER A 173 -2.09 2.30 19.80
N GLY A 174 -1.68 1.13 19.29
CA GLY A 174 -1.50 -0.11 20.07
C GLY A 174 -0.04 -0.44 20.38
N HIS A 175 0.86 0.53 20.26
CA HIS A 175 2.31 0.38 20.49
C HIS A 175 3.03 -0.64 19.61
N VAL A 176 2.49 -0.91 18.42
CA VAL A 176 3.11 -1.74 17.40
C VAL A 176 3.71 -0.84 16.34
N LEU A 177 5.01 -0.96 16.09
CA LEU A 177 5.71 -0.18 15.08
C LEU A 177 5.30 -0.64 13.67
N PRO A 178 4.65 0.21 12.86
CA PRO A 178 4.41 -0.08 11.45
C PRO A 178 5.69 0.08 10.63
N VAL A 179 5.92 -0.87 9.74
CA VAL A 179 7.00 -0.83 8.75
C VAL A 179 6.38 -0.79 7.35
N PHE A 180 6.71 0.26 6.59
CA PHE A 180 6.19 0.49 5.23
C PHE A 180 7.27 0.18 4.19
N GLY A 181 6.99 -0.64 3.19
CA GLY A 181 7.95 -1.00 2.14
C GLY A 181 7.55 -0.49 0.77
N SER A 182 8.54 -0.22 -0.11
CA SER A 182 8.45 -0.16 -1.60
C SER A 182 9.67 0.56 -2.23
N VAL A 183 10.88 0.05 -2.04
CA VAL A 183 12.08 0.68 -2.63
C VAL A 183 12.62 -0.12 -3.82
N VAL A 184 12.32 -1.43 -3.90
CA VAL A 184 12.68 -2.27 -5.05
C VAL A 184 11.52 -3.17 -5.45
N ARG A 185 11.36 -3.40 -6.77
CA ARG A 185 10.44 -4.40 -7.33
C ARG A 185 10.79 -5.77 -6.76
N GLU A 186 9.95 -6.34 -5.90
CA GLU A 186 10.07 -7.76 -5.56
C GLU A 186 9.76 -8.54 -6.86
N GLU A 187 10.79 -9.21 -7.38
CA GLU A 187 10.85 -9.80 -8.71
C GLU A 187 9.76 -10.88 -8.92
N GLN A 188 8.73 -10.62 -9.72
CA GLN A 188 8.11 -11.68 -10.53
C GLN A 188 7.80 -11.21 -11.95
N VAL A 189 7.56 -12.19 -12.79
CA VAL A 189 7.32 -12.09 -14.22
C VAL A 189 5.85 -11.69 -14.43
N ARG A 190 5.57 -10.76 -15.36
CA ARG A 190 4.21 -10.42 -15.82
C ARG A 190 3.49 -11.69 -16.31
N ALA A 191 2.17 -11.66 -16.33
CA ALA A 191 1.35 -12.78 -16.83
C ALA A 191 1.68 -13.22 -18.27
N ASP A 192 2.35 -12.38 -19.07
CA ASP A 192 2.85 -12.71 -20.42
C ASP A 192 4.29 -13.25 -20.47
N GLY A 193 4.99 -13.33 -19.34
CA GLY A 193 6.41 -13.68 -19.33
C GLY A 193 7.40 -12.51 -19.29
N ALA A 194 6.96 -11.25 -19.31
CA ALA A 194 7.87 -10.09 -19.27
C ALA A 194 8.36 -9.84 -17.84
N ALA A 195 9.68 -9.90 -17.64
CA ALA A 195 10.33 -9.53 -16.40
C ALA A 195 11.05 -8.18 -16.56
N PRO A 196 10.98 -7.28 -15.57
CA PRO A 196 11.87 -6.13 -15.51
C PRO A 196 13.34 -6.58 -15.53
N GLU A 197 14.24 -5.77 -16.11
CA GLU A 197 15.68 -6.03 -16.04
C GLU A 197 16.15 -6.11 -14.59
N ARG A 198 16.86 -7.19 -14.24
CA ARG A 198 17.36 -7.45 -12.89
C ARG A 198 18.51 -6.53 -12.53
N GLY A 199 18.46 -5.93 -11.34
CA GLY A 199 19.66 -5.46 -10.62
C GLY A 199 20.44 -4.27 -11.18
N ALA A 200 19.88 -3.47 -12.10
CA ALA A 200 20.49 -2.20 -12.47
C ALA A 200 20.37 -1.20 -11.30
N PRO A 201 21.44 -0.45 -10.94
CA PRO A 201 21.32 0.62 -9.97
C PRO A 201 20.27 1.64 -10.39
N VAL A 202 19.34 1.96 -9.48
CA VAL A 202 18.30 2.98 -9.69
C VAL A 202 18.55 4.13 -8.72
N LYS A 203 18.35 5.37 -9.15
CA LYS A 203 18.43 6.51 -8.25
C LYS A 203 17.14 6.59 -7.46
N ALA A 204 17.26 6.78 -6.15
CA ALA A 204 16.11 6.97 -5.29
C ALA A 204 15.24 8.16 -5.75
N ALA A 205 15.87 9.21 -6.31
CA ALA A 205 15.20 10.35 -6.92
C ALA A 205 14.24 9.97 -8.09
N ASP A 206 14.54 8.94 -8.87
CA ASP A 206 13.67 8.47 -9.97
C ASP A 206 12.43 7.71 -9.42
N LEU A 207 12.53 7.20 -8.20
CA LEU A 207 11.44 6.55 -7.48
C LEU A 207 10.58 7.52 -6.66
N ALA A 208 11.03 8.77 -6.47
CA ALA A 208 10.38 9.76 -5.60
C ALA A 208 8.94 10.12 -5.99
N ALA A 209 8.60 10.04 -7.29
CA ALA A 209 7.25 10.23 -7.80
C ALA A 209 6.50 8.90 -8.05
N HIS A 210 7.09 7.77 -7.69
CA HIS A 210 6.61 6.41 -7.89
C HIS A 210 6.57 5.65 -6.56
N SER A 211 7.25 4.52 -6.44
CA SER A 211 7.19 3.64 -5.27
C SER A 211 7.51 4.35 -3.94
N LEU A 212 8.45 5.30 -3.94
CA LEU A 212 8.79 6.08 -2.75
C LEU A 212 7.76 7.16 -2.39
N LEU A 213 6.92 7.62 -3.34
CA LEU A 213 5.81 8.52 -3.02
C LEU A 213 4.81 7.82 -2.09
N GLY A 214 4.50 6.54 -2.34
CA GLY A 214 3.58 5.77 -1.50
C GLY A 214 4.12 5.58 -0.08
N VAL A 215 5.42 5.30 0.06
CA VAL A 215 6.08 5.18 1.37
C VAL A 215 6.11 6.52 2.10
N ALA A 216 6.43 7.61 1.40
CA ALA A 216 6.39 8.96 1.96
C ALA A 216 4.98 9.31 2.46
N MET A 217 3.93 9.01 1.67
CA MET A 217 2.54 9.23 2.08
C MET A 217 2.20 8.43 3.34
N ALA A 218 2.60 7.15 3.39
CA ALA A 218 2.29 6.28 4.51
C ALA A 218 2.96 6.76 5.82
N LEU A 219 4.23 7.12 5.76
CA LEU A 219 4.98 7.67 6.91
C LEU A 219 4.38 9.00 7.39
N GLU A 220 3.99 9.86 6.46
CA GLU A 220 3.37 11.16 6.74
C GLU A 220 2.00 11.00 7.40
N VAL A 221 1.10 10.20 6.79
CA VAL A 221 -0.26 9.98 7.28
C VAL A 221 -0.28 9.21 8.61
N ALA A 222 0.66 8.28 8.80
CA ALA A 222 0.81 7.60 10.09
C ALA A 222 1.42 8.51 11.18
N HIS A 223 2.02 9.64 10.80
CA HIS A 223 2.87 10.46 11.66
C HIS A 223 3.98 9.67 12.36
N GLY A 224 4.56 8.69 11.65
CA GLY A 224 5.57 7.80 12.19
C GLY A 224 5.66 6.46 11.48
N GLY A 225 6.65 5.66 11.86
CA GLY A 225 6.87 4.30 11.39
C GLY A 225 8.34 3.99 11.17
N ALA A 226 8.58 2.96 10.38
CA ALA A 226 9.89 2.61 9.81
C ALA A 226 9.73 2.31 8.31
N MET A 227 10.82 2.43 7.57
CA MET A 227 10.88 2.07 6.14
C MET A 227 11.44 0.67 5.98
N LEU A 228 10.81 -0.15 5.15
CA LEU A 228 11.39 -1.38 4.62
C LEU A 228 11.95 -1.10 3.24
N CYS A 229 13.26 -1.23 3.10
CA CYS A 229 13.89 -1.03 1.80
C CYS A 229 13.71 -2.25 0.86
N GLY A 230 13.69 -3.47 1.43
CA GLY A 230 13.66 -4.73 0.68
C GLY A 230 14.78 -5.64 1.15
N GLY A 231 15.37 -6.43 0.25
CA GLY A 231 16.56 -7.24 0.56
C GLY A 231 17.85 -6.42 0.59
N MET A 232 18.84 -6.85 1.37
CA MET A 232 20.14 -6.15 1.51
C MET A 232 20.80 -5.79 0.16
N ALA A 233 20.88 -6.71 -0.80
CA ALA A 233 21.51 -6.43 -2.10
C ALA A 233 20.65 -5.52 -3.01
N PRO A 234 19.33 -5.76 -3.18
CA PRO A 234 18.43 -4.80 -3.83
C PRO A 234 18.53 -3.39 -3.24
N CYS A 235 18.65 -3.27 -1.92
CA CYS A 235 18.81 -1.99 -1.24
C CYS A 235 20.10 -1.26 -1.58
N ALA A 236 21.21 -1.98 -1.74
CA ALA A 236 22.48 -1.42 -2.18
C ALA A 236 22.39 -0.84 -3.62
N ALA A 237 21.49 -1.38 -4.46
CA ALA A 237 21.28 -0.88 -5.81
C ALA A 237 20.50 0.44 -5.87
N VAL A 238 19.90 0.89 -4.76
CA VAL A 238 19.13 2.15 -4.70
C VAL A 238 20.02 3.29 -4.22
N THR A 239 20.64 3.97 -5.20
CA THR A 239 21.61 5.03 -4.92
C THR A 239 20.93 6.32 -4.43
N GLY A 240 21.53 6.98 -3.44
CA GLY A 240 21.02 8.25 -2.88
C GLY A 240 19.81 8.11 -1.95
N LEU A 241 19.47 6.89 -1.51
CA LEU A 241 18.35 6.65 -0.59
C LEU A 241 18.54 7.36 0.74
N GLU A 242 19.72 7.22 1.37
CA GLU A 242 20.03 7.88 2.64
C GLU A 242 19.87 9.40 2.55
N ALA A 243 20.44 10.04 1.53
CA ALA A 243 20.33 11.49 1.34
C ALA A 243 18.86 11.93 1.22
N MET A 244 18.04 11.20 0.47
CA MET A 244 16.61 11.53 0.39
C MET A 244 15.89 11.33 1.73
N VAL A 245 16.10 10.20 2.40
CA VAL A 245 15.38 9.90 3.65
C VAL A 245 15.81 10.83 4.78
N ARG A 246 17.12 11.12 4.89
CA ARG A 246 17.69 11.92 6.00
C ARG A 246 17.69 13.41 5.71
N GLU A 247 18.09 13.83 4.51
CA GLU A 247 18.27 15.26 4.17
C GLU A 247 17.05 15.87 3.49
N ALA A 248 16.35 15.14 2.61
CA ALA A 248 15.17 15.70 1.94
C ALA A 248 13.89 15.53 2.76
N TRP A 249 13.66 14.32 3.30
CA TRP A 249 12.46 13.97 4.05
C TRP A 249 12.55 14.33 5.53
N HIS A 250 13.76 14.51 6.05
CA HIS A 250 14.05 14.66 7.49
C HIS A 250 13.49 13.51 8.34
N PHE A 251 13.42 12.30 7.76
CA PHE A 251 12.87 11.15 8.46
C PHE A 251 13.88 10.60 9.48
N SER A 252 13.48 10.64 10.75
CA SER A 252 14.31 10.21 11.89
C SER A 252 14.17 8.73 12.24
N GLY A 253 13.21 8.02 11.64
CA GLY A 253 12.98 6.59 11.89
C GLY A 253 13.94 5.68 11.12
N MET A 254 13.90 4.39 11.42
CA MET A 254 14.85 3.43 10.86
C MET A 254 14.48 2.98 9.45
N ILE A 255 15.51 2.64 8.68
CA ILE A 255 15.42 1.86 7.45
C ILE A 255 15.80 0.41 7.81
N MET A 256 14.91 -0.52 7.52
CA MET A 256 15.07 -1.95 7.71
C MET A 256 15.28 -2.66 6.38
N ALA A 257 16.05 -3.75 6.41
CA ALA A 257 16.20 -4.68 5.29
C ALA A 257 16.07 -6.14 5.74
N VAL A 258 15.64 -7.00 4.80
CA VAL A 258 15.44 -8.43 5.02
C VAL A 258 16.59 -9.28 4.45
N PRO A 259 16.73 -10.54 4.87
CA PRO A 259 17.62 -11.48 4.20
C PRO A 259 17.14 -11.72 2.78
N GLY A 260 17.91 -11.36 1.76
CA GLY A 260 17.42 -11.41 0.39
C GLY A 260 18.32 -10.65 -0.58
N GLY A 261 18.48 -11.18 -1.79
CA GLY A 261 19.50 -10.79 -2.76
C GLY A 261 20.68 -11.76 -2.71
N ALA A 262 20.83 -12.60 -3.74
CA ALA A 262 21.87 -13.62 -3.75
C ALA A 262 23.26 -12.96 -3.80
N VAL A 263 23.96 -12.93 -2.67
CA VAL A 263 25.42 -13.14 -2.72
C VAL A 263 25.57 -14.64 -2.98
N PRO A 264 26.12 -15.07 -4.12
CA PRO A 264 26.26 -16.50 -4.41
C PRO A 264 27.04 -17.17 -3.27
N ALA A 265 26.50 -18.28 -2.75
CA ALA A 265 27.25 -19.14 -1.83
C ALA A 265 28.52 -19.63 -2.56
N GLY A 266 29.67 -19.05 -2.23
CA GLY A 266 30.94 -19.27 -2.94
C GLY A 266 31.63 -18.01 -3.46
N ALA A 267 30.97 -16.84 -3.44
CA ALA A 267 31.60 -15.55 -3.79
C ALA A 267 32.44 -14.93 -2.66
N VAL A 268 32.58 -15.62 -1.52
CA VAL A 268 33.36 -15.16 -0.35
C VAL A 268 34.75 -15.85 -0.29
N HIS A 269 35.32 -16.15 -1.45
CA HIS A 269 36.71 -16.59 -1.56
C HIS A 269 37.60 -15.61 -2.35
N GLY A 270 37.08 -14.41 -2.66
CA GLY A 270 37.82 -13.31 -3.26
C GLY A 270 37.78 -12.07 -2.35
N THR A 271 38.84 -11.27 -2.39
CA THR A 271 39.13 -10.09 -1.55
C THR A 271 38.14 -8.92 -1.60
N ASP A 272 36.95 -9.08 -2.19
CA ASP A 272 36.05 -7.95 -2.46
C ASP A 272 34.76 -8.05 -1.62
N GLY A 273 34.89 -7.81 -0.31
CA GLY A 273 33.77 -7.61 0.64
C GLY A 273 33.01 -6.29 0.46
N ALA A 274 33.24 -5.56 -0.64
CA ALA A 274 32.72 -4.21 -0.89
C ALA A 274 31.19 -4.13 -1.12
N PRO A 275 30.52 -5.02 -1.90
CA PRO A 275 29.10 -4.84 -2.26
C PRO A 275 28.09 -4.97 -1.11
N ALA A 276 28.48 -5.63 0.00
CA ALA A 276 27.60 -5.82 1.16
C ALA A 276 27.70 -4.65 2.16
N LEU A 277 28.86 -3.98 2.25
CA LEU A 277 29.03 -2.76 3.04
C LEU A 277 28.46 -1.52 2.33
N ASP A 278 28.28 -1.57 1.02
CA ASP A 278 27.53 -0.55 0.26
C ASP A 278 26.08 -0.41 0.75
N ALA A 279 25.47 -1.45 1.34
CA ALA A 279 24.15 -1.36 1.96
C ALA A 279 24.14 -0.50 3.24
N VAL A 280 25.26 -0.46 3.98
CA VAL A 280 25.45 0.51 5.08
C VAL A 280 25.58 1.91 4.48
N ALA A 281 26.19 2.04 3.30
CA ALA A 281 26.27 3.30 2.56
C ALA A 281 24.95 3.72 1.88
N THR A 282 23.93 2.86 1.83
CA THR A 282 22.57 3.23 1.40
C THR A 282 21.63 3.58 2.56
N GLY A 283 22.14 3.61 3.80
CA GLY A 283 21.43 4.10 4.98
C GLY A 283 20.59 3.06 5.73
N VAL A 284 20.78 1.76 5.46
CA VAL A 284 20.10 0.68 6.21
C VAL A 284 20.56 0.70 7.67
N ASP A 285 19.63 0.80 8.62
CA ASP A 285 19.93 0.83 10.05
C ASP A 285 19.77 -0.54 10.70
N MET A 286 18.78 -1.35 10.30
CA MET A 286 18.47 -2.65 10.90
C MET A 286 18.37 -3.78 9.86
N GLU A 287 19.01 -4.91 10.17
CA GLU A 287 18.93 -6.15 9.41
C GLU A 287 18.03 -7.17 10.14
N GLN A 288 17.01 -7.69 9.45
CA GLN A 288 16.42 -8.97 9.83
C GLN A 288 17.38 -10.08 9.37
N VAL A 289 17.78 -10.96 10.29
CA VAL A 289 18.75 -12.03 9.99
C VAL A 289 18.03 -13.31 9.55
N GLY A 290 18.54 -13.96 8.50
CA GLY A 290 17.97 -15.16 7.90
C GLY A 290 18.84 -16.39 8.13
N PRO A 291 18.25 -17.60 8.15
CA PRO A 291 19.01 -18.83 8.36
C PRO A 291 20.01 -19.09 7.23
N GLY A 292 21.23 -19.47 7.58
CA GLY A 292 22.26 -19.93 6.62
C GLY A 292 22.85 -18.86 5.72
N ARG A 293 22.72 -17.57 6.05
CA ARG A 293 23.33 -16.45 5.30
C ARG A 293 24.29 -15.66 6.19
N PRO A 294 25.36 -15.06 5.62
CA PRO A 294 26.24 -14.19 6.36
C PRO A 294 25.52 -12.90 6.78
N ASP A 295 25.69 -12.55 8.05
CA ASP A 295 25.13 -11.35 8.69
C ASP A 295 25.88 -10.08 8.23
N VAL A 296 25.23 -9.21 7.45
CA VAL A 296 25.88 -8.00 6.93
C VAL A 296 26.15 -6.99 8.05
N LEU A 297 25.15 -6.73 8.91
CA LEU A 297 25.29 -5.86 10.08
C LEU A 297 25.84 -6.63 11.30
N GLY A 298 26.37 -7.83 11.10
CA GLY A 298 26.98 -8.66 12.13
C GLY A 298 28.50 -8.58 12.11
N GLU A 299 29.15 -9.64 11.64
CA GLU A 299 30.61 -9.73 11.62
C GLU A 299 31.25 -8.77 10.62
N MET A 300 30.67 -8.65 9.42
CA MET A 300 31.21 -7.81 8.35
C MET A 300 31.29 -6.32 8.75
N LEU A 301 30.22 -5.77 9.34
CA LEU A 301 30.23 -4.40 9.86
C LEU A 301 31.26 -4.21 10.97
N ARG A 302 31.44 -5.20 11.86
CA ARG A 302 32.42 -5.12 12.95
C ARG A 302 33.85 -5.04 12.42
N GLU A 303 34.17 -5.81 11.38
CA GLU A 303 35.46 -5.74 10.70
C GLU A 303 35.64 -4.39 10.00
N ALA A 304 34.63 -3.90 9.29
CA ALA A 304 34.68 -2.60 8.63
C ALA A 304 34.89 -1.42 9.60
N VAL A 305 34.34 -1.50 10.81
CA VAL A 305 34.60 -0.50 11.87
C VAL A 305 36.02 -0.60 12.41
N ARG A 306 36.52 -1.83 12.64
CA ARG A 306 37.91 -2.07 13.09
C ARG A 306 38.92 -1.55 12.07
N ASP A 307 38.63 -1.77 10.80
CA ASP A 307 39.52 -1.41 9.68
C ASP A 307 39.36 0.07 9.26
N GLY A 308 38.42 0.79 9.88
CA GLY A 308 38.22 2.23 9.69
C GLY A 308 37.38 2.63 8.47
N HIS A 309 36.83 1.66 7.74
CA HIS A 309 35.93 1.91 6.60
C HIS A 309 34.59 2.49 7.04
N ILE A 310 34.08 2.09 8.21
CA ILE A 310 32.89 2.66 8.84
C ILE A 310 33.27 3.30 10.17
N LYS A 311 32.82 4.54 10.40
CA LYS A 311 33.12 5.26 11.64
C LYS A 311 32.17 4.80 12.76
N PRO A 312 32.63 4.71 14.02
CA PRO A 312 31.76 4.43 15.16
C PRO A 312 30.55 5.38 15.27
N ALA A 313 30.71 6.64 14.85
CA ALA A 313 29.62 7.61 14.82
C ALA A 313 28.48 7.22 13.85
N GLN A 314 28.79 6.51 12.74
CA GLN A 314 27.77 6.01 11.81
C GLN A 314 26.96 4.88 12.48
N VAL A 315 27.64 3.96 13.15
CA VAL A 315 26.98 2.90 13.94
C VAL A 315 26.07 3.50 15.01
N GLN A 316 26.54 4.52 15.74
CA GLN A 316 25.72 5.20 16.74
C GLN A 316 24.50 5.90 16.12
N ALA A 317 24.63 6.49 14.92
CA ALA A 317 23.49 7.07 14.21
C ALA A 317 22.44 6.02 13.85
N MET A 318 22.86 4.85 13.34
CA MET A 318 21.96 3.71 13.04
C MET A 318 21.18 3.27 14.30
N VAL A 319 21.89 3.10 15.42
CA VAL A 319 21.27 2.78 16.72
C VAL A 319 20.27 3.86 17.13
N THR A 320 20.59 5.14 16.89
CA THR A 320 19.71 6.26 17.21
C THR A 320 18.42 6.20 16.40
N HIS A 321 18.46 5.91 15.10
CA HIS A 321 17.26 5.77 14.26
C HIS A 321 16.37 4.60 14.72
N ILE A 322 16.97 3.48 15.10
CA ILE A 322 16.26 2.30 15.65
C ILE A 322 15.52 2.68 16.93
N LEU A 323 16.24 3.28 17.89
CA LEU A 323 15.66 3.68 19.17
C LEU A 323 14.60 4.77 18.99
N ALA A 324 14.81 5.73 18.09
CA ALA A 324 13.83 6.77 17.77
C ALA A 324 12.52 6.16 17.27
N SER A 325 12.60 5.13 16.41
CA SER A 325 11.44 4.41 15.90
C SER A 325 10.68 3.69 17.00
N PHE A 326 11.37 2.96 17.88
CA PHE A 326 10.69 2.23 18.95
C PHE A 326 10.16 3.15 20.06
N TYR A 327 10.82 4.26 20.37
CA TYR A 327 10.27 5.26 21.30
C TYR A 327 9.08 5.99 20.70
N MET A 328 9.11 6.33 19.41
CA MET A 328 7.97 6.94 18.72
C MET A 328 6.74 6.02 18.74
N ALA A 329 6.94 4.71 18.50
CA ALA A 329 5.87 3.73 18.61
C ALA A 329 5.43 3.46 20.05
N GLY A 330 6.20 3.89 21.06
CA GLY A 330 5.96 3.54 22.47
C GLY A 330 6.23 2.06 22.80
N SER A 331 6.80 1.28 21.87
CA SER A 331 7.04 -0.16 22.04
C SER A 331 8.06 -0.48 23.14
N LEU A 332 8.98 0.44 23.45
CA LEU A 332 9.94 0.28 24.56
C LEU A 332 9.32 0.57 25.92
N ASP A 333 8.35 1.50 25.98
CA ASP A 333 7.67 1.91 27.21
C ASP A 333 6.49 0.96 27.53
N HIS A 334 5.88 0.37 26.49
CA HIS A 334 4.75 -0.54 26.58
C HIS A 334 5.01 -1.85 25.81
N PRO A 335 6.06 -2.63 26.15
CA PRO A 335 6.39 -3.84 25.43
C PRO A 335 5.28 -4.89 25.58
N PRO A 336 5.01 -5.69 24.52
CA PRO A 336 4.01 -6.74 24.59
C PRO A 336 4.44 -7.86 25.56
N PRO A 337 3.50 -8.57 26.20
CA PRO A 337 3.81 -9.63 27.15
C PRO A 337 4.46 -10.83 26.45
N PHE A 338 5.55 -11.35 27.01
CA PHE A 338 6.27 -12.52 26.48
C PHE A 338 5.69 -13.87 26.87
N ALA A 339 4.71 -13.90 27.78
CA ALA A 339 4.06 -15.14 28.18
C ALA A 339 3.48 -15.80 26.94
N ALA A 340 3.78 -17.10 26.75
CA ALA A 340 3.32 -17.92 25.64
C ALA A 340 1.89 -17.54 25.31
N ALA A 341 1.65 -17.19 24.03
CA ALA A 341 0.35 -16.86 23.49
C ALA A 341 -0.67 -17.70 24.22
N ARG A 342 -1.52 -17.09 25.05
CA ARG A 342 -2.46 -17.84 25.89
C ARG A 342 -3.23 -18.75 24.94
N THR A 343 -2.90 -20.03 24.93
CA THR A 343 -3.55 -21.02 24.09
C THR A 343 -5.00 -21.05 24.55
N GLY A 344 -5.92 -20.65 23.66
CA GLY A 344 -7.34 -20.51 23.99
C GLY A 344 -7.82 -19.12 24.39
N VAL A 345 -7.01 -18.05 24.29
CA VAL A 345 -7.60 -16.71 24.11
C VAL A 345 -8.20 -16.70 22.72
N GLN A 346 -9.51 -16.98 22.63
CA GLN A 346 -10.24 -16.57 21.44
C GLN A 346 -9.96 -15.09 21.25
N PRO A 347 -9.57 -14.64 20.04
CA PRO A 347 -9.62 -13.23 19.76
C PRO A 347 -11.03 -12.77 20.16
N PRO A 348 -11.17 -11.69 20.94
CA PRO A 348 -12.49 -11.10 21.15
C PRO A 348 -13.12 -10.97 19.76
N PRO A 349 -14.42 -11.30 19.61
CA PRO A 349 -15.05 -11.40 18.30
C PRO A 349 -14.59 -10.21 17.48
N VAL A 350 -13.84 -10.48 16.41
CA VAL A 350 -13.35 -9.41 15.55
C VAL A 350 -14.63 -8.90 14.90
N ASP A 351 -15.08 -7.81 15.50
CA ASP A 351 -16.32 -7.09 15.37
C ASP A 351 -16.53 -6.73 13.90
N THR A 352 -17.20 -7.62 13.14
CA THR A 352 -17.53 -7.58 11.69
C THR A 352 -16.47 -7.06 10.72
N LEU A 353 -15.25 -6.72 11.14
CA LEU A 353 -14.39 -5.76 10.45
C LEU A 353 -13.96 -6.22 9.07
N VAL A 354 -13.58 -7.49 8.93
CA VAL A 354 -13.24 -8.03 7.61
C VAL A 354 -14.50 -8.16 6.75
N GLY A 355 -15.65 -8.46 7.36
CA GLY A 355 -16.95 -8.38 6.69
C GLY A 355 -17.30 -6.96 6.23
N ASP A 356 -17.03 -5.93 7.05
CA ASP A 356 -17.20 -4.52 6.68
C ASP A 356 -16.28 -4.17 5.50
N VAL A 357 -15.02 -4.61 5.53
CA VAL A 357 -14.05 -4.40 4.45
C VAL A 357 -14.50 -5.04 3.14
N GLU A 358 -14.95 -6.29 3.18
CA GLU A 358 -15.46 -7.00 2.01
C GLU A 358 -16.76 -6.37 1.50
N ALA A 359 -17.67 -5.98 2.39
CA ALA A 359 -18.94 -5.36 2.03
C ALA A 359 -18.74 -3.95 1.42
N GLU A 360 -17.97 -3.10 2.09
CA GLU A 360 -17.74 -1.72 1.66
C GLU A 360 -16.72 -1.63 0.50
N GLY A 361 -15.88 -2.66 0.33
CA GLY A 361 -14.92 -2.80 -0.75
C GLY A 361 -15.49 -3.45 -2.01
N ALA A 362 -16.58 -4.20 -1.93
CA ALA A 362 -17.22 -4.79 -3.10
C ALA A 362 -17.69 -3.70 -4.08
N VAL A 363 -17.29 -3.84 -5.34
CA VAL A 363 -17.54 -2.83 -6.38
C VAL A 363 -18.60 -3.35 -7.34
N LEU A 364 -19.72 -2.64 -7.46
CA LEU A 364 -20.68 -2.87 -8.52
C LEU A 364 -20.15 -2.25 -9.82
N LEU A 365 -19.79 -3.08 -10.80
CA LEU A 365 -19.20 -2.65 -12.05
C LEU A 365 -20.27 -2.36 -13.12
N GLN A 366 -21.26 -3.24 -13.19
CA GLN A 366 -22.38 -3.16 -14.13
C GLN A 366 -23.67 -3.57 -13.42
N ASN A 367 -24.77 -2.90 -13.75
CA ASN A 367 -26.11 -3.22 -13.25
C ASN A 367 -27.18 -2.76 -14.25
N GLU A 368 -27.16 -3.36 -15.42
CA GLU A 368 -28.21 -3.23 -16.43
C GLU A 368 -29.50 -3.88 -15.94
N ASN A 369 -30.64 -3.42 -16.47
CA ASN A 369 -31.98 -3.88 -16.12
C ASN A 369 -32.35 -3.81 -14.62
N ARG A 370 -31.48 -3.23 -13.78
CA ARG A 370 -31.62 -3.14 -12.33
C ARG A 370 -31.85 -4.51 -11.68
N VAL A 371 -31.09 -5.51 -12.12
CA VAL A 371 -31.15 -6.88 -11.57
C VAL A 371 -30.70 -6.90 -10.12
N LEU A 372 -29.71 -6.07 -9.75
CA LEU A 372 -29.31 -5.87 -8.37
C LEU A 372 -29.93 -4.57 -7.78
N PRO A 373 -30.39 -4.59 -6.51
CA PRO A 373 -30.47 -5.76 -5.64
C PRO A 373 -31.54 -6.77 -6.08
N LEU A 374 -31.33 -8.04 -5.73
CA LEU A 374 -32.24 -9.14 -6.02
C LEU A 374 -33.56 -8.98 -5.27
N ASP A 375 -34.64 -8.76 -6.01
CA ASP A 375 -35.99 -8.64 -5.46
C ASP A 375 -36.63 -10.04 -5.27
N PRO A 376 -37.06 -10.41 -4.05
CA PRO A 376 -37.81 -11.64 -3.81
C PRO A 376 -39.09 -11.78 -4.65
N ALA A 377 -39.73 -10.66 -5.04
CA ALA A 377 -40.95 -10.66 -5.85
C ALA A 377 -40.73 -11.15 -7.29
N LEU A 378 -39.48 -11.18 -7.76
CA LEU A 378 -39.11 -11.58 -9.13
C LEU A 378 -38.78 -13.08 -9.26
N GLY A 379 -39.07 -13.90 -8.24
CA GLY A 379 -39.08 -15.38 -8.34
C GLY A 379 -37.92 -16.09 -7.63
N PRO A 380 -37.48 -17.27 -8.10
CA PRO A 380 -36.29 -17.94 -7.56
C PRO A 380 -34.98 -17.38 -8.16
N VAL A 381 -33.85 -17.69 -7.50
CA VAL A 381 -32.48 -17.40 -7.97
C VAL A 381 -31.68 -18.71 -7.96
N LEU A 382 -31.02 -19.00 -9.07
CA LEU A 382 -30.04 -20.08 -9.15
C LEU A 382 -28.65 -19.53 -8.84
N VAL A 383 -27.92 -20.14 -7.91
CA VAL A 383 -26.49 -19.87 -7.69
C VAL A 383 -25.70 -20.96 -8.39
N LEU A 384 -24.91 -20.59 -9.40
CA LEU A 384 -24.09 -21.49 -10.19
C LEU A 384 -22.62 -21.31 -9.81
N VAL A 385 -21.96 -22.41 -9.43
CA VAL A 385 -20.53 -22.41 -9.04
C VAL A 385 -19.80 -23.66 -9.51
N HIS A 386 -18.47 -23.58 -9.58
CA HIS A 386 -17.61 -24.77 -9.68
C HIS A 386 -17.54 -25.56 -8.36
N PRO A 387 -17.15 -26.85 -8.38
CA PRO A 387 -17.13 -27.70 -7.20
C PRO A 387 -16.29 -27.13 -6.04
N ALA A 388 -15.19 -26.45 -6.34
CA ALA A 388 -14.30 -25.83 -5.36
C ALA A 388 -14.97 -24.73 -4.52
N MET A 389 -16.02 -24.09 -5.06
CA MET A 389 -16.73 -22.97 -4.42
C MET A 389 -18.04 -23.39 -3.74
N ARG A 390 -18.31 -24.70 -3.63
CA ARG A 390 -19.57 -25.21 -3.08
C ARG A 390 -19.85 -24.74 -1.65
N GLY A 391 -18.85 -24.82 -0.77
CA GLY A 391 -19.00 -24.41 0.64
C GLY A 391 -19.40 -22.94 0.76
N ALA A 392 -18.67 -22.08 0.06
CA ALA A 392 -18.95 -20.66 -0.08
C ALA A 392 -20.37 -20.39 -0.63
N ALA A 393 -20.77 -21.10 -1.69
CA ALA A 393 -22.08 -20.94 -2.33
C ALA A 393 -23.24 -21.34 -1.40
N ASP A 394 -23.07 -22.40 -0.60
CA ASP A 394 -24.08 -22.84 0.36
C ASP A 394 -24.31 -21.77 1.44
N LEU A 395 -23.23 -21.18 1.99
CA LEU A 395 -23.31 -20.08 2.96
C LEU A 395 -23.94 -18.82 2.36
N LEU A 396 -23.59 -18.48 1.11
CA LEU A 396 -24.19 -17.35 0.41
C LEU A 396 -25.69 -17.58 0.18
N ALA A 397 -26.08 -18.78 -0.24
CA ALA A 397 -27.47 -19.14 -0.44
C ALA A 397 -28.26 -19.06 0.88
N ASP A 398 -27.68 -19.47 2.00
CA ASP A 398 -28.31 -19.32 3.32
C ASP A 398 -28.53 -17.86 3.71
N GLY A 399 -27.53 -16.99 3.47
CA GLY A 399 -27.67 -15.55 3.69
C GLY A 399 -28.78 -14.92 2.82
N LEU A 400 -28.84 -15.29 1.53
CA LEU A 400 -29.88 -14.82 0.62
C LEU A 400 -31.27 -15.34 1.00
N ARG A 401 -31.39 -16.61 1.44
CA ARG A 401 -32.64 -17.17 1.97
C ARG A 401 -33.09 -16.44 3.23
N HIS A 402 -32.16 -16.08 4.11
CA HIS A 402 -32.47 -15.26 5.29
C HIS A 402 -33.00 -13.87 4.90
N ALA A 403 -32.52 -13.31 3.78
CA ALA A 403 -33.05 -12.08 3.20
C ALA A 403 -34.40 -12.25 2.45
N GLY A 404 -34.98 -13.46 2.45
CA GLY A 404 -36.29 -13.75 1.87
C GLY A 404 -36.28 -14.23 0.41
N LEU A 405 -35.10 -14.49 -0.17
CA LEU A 405 -34.99 -15.02 -1.54
C LEU A 405 -35.17 -16.54 -1.58
N ASN A 406 -35.82 -17.04 -2.63
CA ASN A 406 -35.86 -18.48 -2.91
C ASN A 406 -34.62 -18.87 -3.73
N VAL A 407 -33.64 -19.51 -3.09
CA VAL A 407 -32.32 -19.79 -3.69
C VAL A 407 -32.03 -21.28 -3.82
N THR A 408 -31.58 -21.70 -4.99
CA THR A 408 -31.07 -23.05 -5.26
C THR A 408 -29.60 -22.98 -5.68
N VAL A 409 -28.76 -23.90 -5.22
CA VAL A 409 -27.35 -24.00 -5.64
C VAL A 409 -27.22 -25.13 -6.68
N ALA A 410 -26.53 -24.85 -7.78
CA ALA A 410 -26.14 -25.84 -8.77
C ALA A 410 -24.62 -25.81 -8.99
N ILE A 411 -24.05 -27.00 -9.19
CA ILE A 411 -22.62 -27.17 -9.40
C ILE A 411 -22.37 -27.43 -10.88
N ALA A 412 -21.61 -26.55 -11.53
CA ALA A 412 -21.12 -26.77 -12.88
C ALA A 412 -20.06 -27.88 -12.85
N PRO A 413 -20.16 -28.94 -13.69
CA PRO A 413 -19.13 -29.95 -13.77
C PRO A 413 -17.80 -29.35 -14.25
N ASP A 414 -16.68 -30.01 -13.94
CA ASP A 414 -15.36 -29.55 -14.39
C ASP A 414 -15.31 -29.53 -15.92
N GLY A 415 -14.83 -28.41 -16.49
CA GLY A 415 -14.83 -28.18 -17.93
C GLY A 415 -16.22 -27.89 -18.52
N ALA A 416 -17.23 -27.59 -17.70
CA ALA A 416 -18.50 -27.06 -18.17
C ALA A 416 -18.26 -25.72 -18.88
N GLY A 417 -18.75 -25.61 -20.11
CA GLY A 417 -18.49 -24.45 -20.95
C GLY A 417 -19.19 -24.53 -22.30
N ALA A 418 -19.51 -25.73 -22.78
CA ALA A 418 -20.32 -25.90 -23.98
C ALA A 418 -21.82 -26.01 -23.66
N THR A 419 -22.67 -25.60 -24.60
CA THR A 419 -24.12 -25.80 -24.50
C THR A 419 -24.46 -27.27 -24.22
N GLY A 420 -25.29 -27.52 -23.22
CA GLY A 420 -25.65 -28.87 -22.77
C GLY A 420 -24.72 -29.51 -21.73
N THR A 421 -23.60 -28.86 -21.38
CA THR A 421 -22.73 -29.28 -20.26
C THR A 421 -23.10 -28.62 -18.93
N LEU A 422 -23.88 -27.53 -18.99
CA LEU A 422 -24.42 -26.87 -17.81
C LEU A 422 -25.50 -27.71 -17.12
N PRO A 423 -25.66 -27.58 -15.79
CA PRO A 423 -26.76 -28.22 -15.06
C PRO A 423 -28.13 -27.89 -15.68
N ALA A 424 -29.02 -28.88 -15.77
CA ALA A 424 -30.35 -28.71 -16.37
C ALA A 424 -31.17 -27.58 -15.73
N ALA A 425 -30.91 -27.26 -14.46
CA ALA A 425 -31.53 -26.13 -13.75
C ALA A 425 -31.25 -24.77 -14.42
N CYS A 426 -30.09 -24.61 -15.10
CA CYS A 426 -29.72 -23.35 -15.75
C CYS A 426 -30.70 -22.98 -16.88
N ALA A 427 -31.17 -23.97 -17.66
CA ALA A 427 -32.10 -23.73 -18.76
C ALA A 427 -33.51 -23.30 -18.28
N GLN A 428 -33.83 -23.47 -17.00
CA GLN A 428 -35.11 -23.10 -16.40
C GLN A 428 -35.00 -21.89 -15.48
N ALA A 429 -33.78 -21.39 -15.23
CA ALA A 429 -33.54 -20.30 -14.30
C ALA A 429 -33.83 -18.95 -14.96
N ALA A 430 -34.85 -18.25 -14.47
CA ALA A 430 -35.11 -16.88 -14.90
C ALA A 430 -34.04 -15.89 -14.41
N ARG A 431 -33.33 -16.24 -13.32
CA ARG A 431 -32.29 -15.42 -12.69
C ARG A 431 -31.17 -16.31 -12.18
N THR A 432 -29.95 -16.03 -12.60
CA THR A 432 -28.77 -16.80 -12.21
C THR A 432 -27.68 -15.89 -11.66
N LEU A 433 -27.12 -16.27 -10.52
CA LEU A 433 -25.93 -15.69 -9.91
C LEU A 433 -24.75 -16.64 -10.15
N VAL A 434 -23.67 -16.16 -10.75
CA VAL A 434 -22.46 -16.94 -10.98
C VAL A 434 -21.35 -16.43 -10.07
N LEU A 435 -20.69 -17.32 -9.32
CA LEU A 435 -19.42 -16.98 -8.65
C LEU A 435 -18.27 -17.44 -9.55
N SER A 436 -17.37 -16.52 -9.88
CA SER A 436 -16.38 -16.76 -10.91
C SER A 436 -14.99 -16.27 -10.52
N ALA A 437 -14.05 -17.20 -10.47
CA ALA A 437 -12.71 -16.96 -9.93
C ALA A 437 -11.64 -16.80 -11.03
N SER A 438 -11.90 -17.25 -12.26
CA SER A 438 -10.87 -17.27 -13.31
C SER A 438 -11.41 -17.03 -14.73
N ASN A 439 -10.50 -16.82 -15.69
CA ASN A 439 -10.85 -16.72 -17.10
C ASN A 439 -11.36 -18.05 -17.71
N ASP A 440 -11.12 -19.19 -17.05
CA ASP A 440 -11.63 -20.50 -17.52
C ASP A 440 -13.17 -20.54 -17.47
N ASP A 441 -13.78 -19.71 -16.62
CA ASP A 441 -15.23 -19.60 -16.46
C ASP A 441 -15.89 -18.83 -17.62
N ASN A 442 -15.11 -18.16 -18.49
CA ASN A 442 -15.65 -17.28 -19.53
C ASN A 442 -16.58 -18.01 -20.50
N GLN A 443 -16.21 -19.22 -20.91
CA GLN A 443 -17.04 -20.00 -21.81
C GLN A 443 -18.37 -20.40 -21.15
N MET A 444 -18.32 -20.79 -19.87
CA MET A 444 -19.49 -21.13 -19.06
C MET A 444 -20.45 -19.95 -18.95
N ILE A 445 -19.94 -18.76 -18.65
CA ILE A 445 -20.74 -17.54 -18.49
C ILE A 445 -21.38 -17.14 -19.83
N THR A 446 -20.63 -17.18 -20.93
CA THR A 446 -21.17 -16.93 -22.27
C THR A 446 -22.32 -17.88 -22.60
N THR A 447 -22.12 -19.20 -22.42
CA THR A 447 -23.17 -20.19 -22.67
C THR A 447 -24.37 -20.02 -21.75
N LEU A 448 -24.16 -19.62 -20.49
CA LEU A 448 -25.27 -19.33 -19.58
C LEU A 448 -26.09 -18.12 -20.06
N ALA A 449 -25.42 -17.04 -20.46
CA ALA A 449 -26.09 -15.85 -20.98
C ALA A 449 -26.91 -16.14 -22.25
N GLU A 450 -26.43 -17.05 -23.11
CA GLU A 450 -27.15 -17.51 -24.32
C GLU A 450 -28.43 -18.32 -24.02
N LEU A 451 -28.56 -18.93 -22.83
CA LEU A 451 -29.78 -19.63 -22.43
C LEU A 451 -30.95 -18.67 -22.12
N GLY A 452 -30.67 -17.38 -21.93
CA GLY A 452 -31.63 -16.35 -21.56
C GLY A 452 -31.89 -16.24 -20.06
N GLY A 453 -32.69 -15.24 -19.68
CA GLY A 453 -32.89 -14.85 -18.28
C GLY A 453 -31.94 -13.73 -17.85
N HIS A 454 -31.96 -13.39 -16.56
CA HIS A 454 -31.09 -12.37 -15.99
C HIS A 454 -29.86 -13.01 -15.34
N VAL A 455 -28.66 -12.57 -15.74
CA VAL A 455 -27.39 -13.12 -15.25
C VAL A 455 -26.63 -12.05 -14.47
N ALA A 456 -26.32 -12.36 -13.21
CA ALA A 456 -25.42 -11.58 -12.38
C ALA A 456 -24.13 -12.38 -12.12
N VAL A 457 -22.97 -11.76 -12.32
CA VAL A 457 -21.65 -12.39 -12.09
C VAL A 457 -20.95 -11.70 -10.93
N VAL A 458 -20.47 -12.49 -9.97
CA VAL A 458 -19.59 -12.02 -8.89
C VAL A 458 -18.20 -12.57 -9.16
N LEU A 459 -17.25 -11.67 -9.38
CA LEU A 459 -15.84 -11.99 -9.55
C LEU A 459 -15.21 -12.17 -8.17
N THR A 460 -14.64 -13.35 -7.91
CA THR A 460 -14.13 -13.74 -6.58
C THR A 460 -12.60 -13.90 -6.58
N ALA A 461 -11.91 -13.08 -7.37
CA ALA A 461 -10.45 -13.09 -7.45
C ALA A 461 -9.88 -11.67 -7.57
N ASP A 462 -8.66 -11.51 -7.06
CA ASP A 462 -7.84 -10.31 -7.17
C ASP A 462 -7.08 -10.32 -8.51
N ASP A 463 -7.81 -10.20 -9.61
CA ASP A 463 -7.27 -10.23 -10.98
C ASP A 463 -7.61 -8.94 -11.75
N PRO A 464 -6.73 -7.93 -11.73
CA PRO A 464 -6.92 -6.72 -12.52
C PRO A 464 -6.95 -6.95 -14.04
N ASP A 465 -6.50 -8.10 -14.53
CA ASP A 465 -6.48 -8.44 -15.96
C ASP A 465 -7.62 -9.36 -16.37
N ARG A 466 -8.59 -9.56 -15.48
CA ARG A 466 -9.76 -10.41 -15.69
C ARG A 466 -10.47 -10.08 -17.00
N GLN A 467 -10.56 -11.06 -17.89
CA GLN A 467 -11.27 -10.91 -19.16
C GLN A 467 -12.77 -11.13 -18.95
N MET A 468 -13.58 -10.31 -19.61
CA MET A 468 -15.05 -10.38 -19.55
C MET A 468 -15.65 -10.31 -20.97
N PRO A 469 -15.39 -11.29 -21.86
CA PRO A 469 -15.91 -11.28 -23.23
C PRO A 469 -17.45 -11.36 -23.29
N TRP A 470 -18.08 -11.77 -22.20
CA TRP A 470 -19.53 -11.89 -21.99
C TRP A 470 -20.16 -10.64 -21.37
N LEU A 471 -19.42 -9.55 -21.18
CA LEU A 471 -19.88 -8.37 -20.44
C LEU A 471 -21.18 -7.77 -21.02
N ASP A 472 -21.29 -7.70 -22.35
CA ASP A 472 -22.48 -7.18 -23.04
C ASP A 472 -23.70 -8.13 -22.99
N ALA A 473 -23.50 -9.37 -22.53
CA ALA A 473 -24.53 -10.41 -22.50
C ALA A 473 -25.12 -10.65 -21.10
N VAL A 474 -24.51 -10.08 -20.04
CA VAL A 474 -24.97 -10.25 -18.66
C VAL A 474 -25.50 -8.92 -18.10
N ASP A 475 -26.42 -8.99 -17.15
CA ASP A 475 -27.04 -7.78 -16.62
C ASP A 475 -26.18 -7.10 -15.55
N SER A 476 -25.52 -7.88 -14.69
CA SER A 476 -24.82 -7.33 -13.52
C SER A 476 -23.46 -7.97 -13.30
N VAL A 477 -22.49 -7.15 -12.91
CA VAL A 477 -21.14 -7.61 -12.56
C VAL A 477 -20.71 -6.93 -11.27
N VAL A 478 -20.27 -7.74 -10.31
CA VAL A 478 -19.74 -7.30 -9.02
C VAL A 478 -18.30 -7.80 -8.90
N GLN A 479 -17.36 -6.90 -8.61
CA GLN A 479 -16.03 -7.27 -8.15
C GLN A 479 -16.08 -7.51 -6.64
N GLY A 480 -15.98 -8.76 -6.23
CA GLY A 480 -15.96 -9.21 -4.83
C GLY A 480 -14.57 -9.50 -4.27
N TRP A 481 -13.50 -9.27 -5.04
CA TRP A 481 -12.10 -9.52 -4.61
C TRP A 481 -11.86 -10.98 -4.23
N ALA A 482 -10.78 -11.29 -3.51
CA ALA A 482 -10.49 -12.64 -3.00
C ALA A 482 -11.44 -13.08 -1.87
N TRP A 483 -12.75 -13.02 -2.13
CA TRP A 483 -13.84 -13.40 -1.27
C TRP A 483 -13.71 -14.86 -0.80
N ARG A 484 -14.05 -15.11 0.47
CA ARG A 484 -14.00 -16.42 1.14
C ARG A 484 -15.31 -16.71 1.86
N ASP A 485 -15.53 -17.99 2.16
CA ASP A 485 -16.69 -18.57 2.85
C ASP A 485 -17.14 -17.77 4.08
N GLU A 486 -16.19 -17.25 4.87
CA GLU A 486 -16.42 -16.49 6.11
C GLU A 486 -17.18 -15.17 5.90
N TYR A 487 -17.33 -14.70 4.66
CA TYR A 487 -17.90 -13.38 4.31
C TYR A 487 -19.19 -13.45 3.48
N ALA A 488 -19.87 -14.60 3.48
CA ALA A 488 -21.14 -14.78 2.79
C ALA A 488 -22.25 -13.84 3.25
N GLN A 489 -22.26 -13.47 4.54
CA GLN A 489 -23.24 -12.53 5.08
C GLN A 489 -23.10 -11.14 4.45
N ALA A 490 -21.88 -10.62 4.34
CA ALA A 490 -21.59 -9.32 3.70
C ALA A 490 -22.08 -9.29 2.24
N LEU A 491 -21.69 -10.30 1.45
CA LEU A 491 -22.09 -10.39 0.04
C LEU A 491 -23.61 -10.57 -0.12
N SER A 492 -24.26 -11.41 0.71
CA SER A 492 -25.73 -11.56 0.65
C SER A 492 -26.46 -10.27 1.01
N ALA A 493 -25.96 -9.47 1.95
CA ALA A 493 -26.57 -8.18 2.32
C ALA A 493 -26.53 -7.16 1.17
N LEU A 494 -25.43 -7.15 0.39
CA LEU A 494 -25.31 -6.32 -0.82
C LEU A 494 -26.24 -6.81 -1.93
N LEU A 495 -26.19 -8.11 -2.24
CA LEU A 495 -26.96 -8.70 -3.33
C LEU A 495 -28.47 -8.64 -3.08
N SER A 496 -28.92 -8.69 -1.82
CA SER A 496 -30.33 -8.52 -1.43
C SER A 496 -30.75 -7.07 -1.20
N GLY A 497 -29.82 -6.12 -1.21
CA GLY A 497 -30.09 -4.70 -1.00
C GLY A 497 -30.33 -4.28 0.46
N GLN A 498 -30.04 -5.16 1.42
CA GLN A 498 -29.96 -4.78 2.84
C GLN A 498 -28.86 -3.73 3.05
N GLN A 499 -27.75 -3.86 2.32
CA GLN A 499 -26.67 -2.87 2.19
C GLN A 499 -26.53 -2.43 0.73
N ASP A 500 -26.06 -1.20 0.48
CA ASP A 500 -25.76 -0.73 -0.88
C ASP A 500 -24.29 -0.97 -1.22
N PHE A 501 -23.99 -1.06 -2.51
CA PHE A 501 -22.61 -1.08 -2.98
C PHE A 501 -21.98 0.31 -2.82
N SER A 502 -20.78 0.34 -2.25
CA SER A 502 -20.01 1.56 -2.01
C SER A 502 -18.56 1.50 -2.46
N GLY A 503 -18.09 0.32 -2.90
CA GLY A 503 -16.71 0.13 -3.32
C GLY A 503 -16.40 0.90 -4.59
N HIS A 504 -15.16 1.35 -4.72
CA HIS A 504 -14.60 2.01 -5.89
C HIS A 504 -13.25 1.38 -6.23
N LEU A 505 -13.00 1.08 -7.50
CA LEU A 505 -11.80 0.35 -7.93
C LEU A 505 -10.49 1.05 -7.51
N PRO A 506 -9.60 0.41 -6.73
CA PRO A 506 -8.25 0.91 -6.42
C PRO A 506 -7.25 0.58 -7.53
N VAL A 507 -7.70 -0.12 -8.57
CA VAL A 507 -6.94 -0.60 -9.73
C VAL A 507 -7.78 -0.47 -10.99
N THR A 508 -7.14 -0.17 -12.11
CA THR A 508 -7.78 -0.27 -13.43
C THR A 508 -7.94 -1.73 -13.80
N LEU A 509 -9.16 -2.17 -14.12
CA LEU A 509 -9.42 -3.48 -14.70
C LEU A 509 -9.17 -3.41 -16.21
N THR A 510 -8.19 -4.17 -16.68
CA THR A 510 -7.64 -4.03 -18.04
C THR A 510 -8.36 -4.89 -19.06
N GLY A 511 -9.02 -5.98 -18.62
CA GLY A 511 -9.55 -6.99 -19.54
C GLY A 511 -8.46 -7.70 -20.35
N GLY A 512 -7.21 -7.69 -19.88
CA GLY A 512 -6.04 -8.18 -20.62
C GLY A 512 -5.50 -7.21 -21.67
N LEU A 513 -6.05 -6.00 -21.78
CA LEU A 513 -5.56 -4.97 -22.70
C LEU A 513 -4.40 -4.19 -22.07
N TYR A 514 -3.26 -4.18 -22.74
CA TYR A 514 -2.09 -3.40 -22.36
C TYR A 514 -1.79 -2.37 -23.44
N PRO A 515 -1.71 -1.07 -23.11
CA PRO A 515 -1.35 -0.05 -24.09
C PRO A 515 0.03 -0.33 -24.73
N PRO A 516 0.18 -0.18 -26.07
CA PRO A 516 1.45 -0.41 -26.75
C PRO A 516 2.60 0.42 -26.16
N GLY A 517 3.73 -0.23 -25.89
CA GLY A 517 4.94 0.45 -25.41
C GLY A 517 4.93 0.84 -23.92
N MET A 518 3.92 0.41 -23.15
CA MET A 518 3.85 0.67 -21.71
C MET A 518 4.10 -0.60 -20.89
N VAL A 519 5.02 -0.49 -19.93
CA VAL A 519 5.39 -1.57 -19.00
C VAL A 519 4.35 -1.71 -17.87
N ASP A 520 3.62 -0.64 -17.56
CA ASP A 520 2.61 -0.60 -16.50
C ASP A 520 1.21 -0.38 -17.09
N ALA A 521 0.18 -1.05 -16.55
CA ALA A 521 -1.22 -0.95 -16.98
C ALA A 521 -2.10 -0.25 -15.93
N ASN A 522 -1.64 0.91 -15.45
CA ASN A 522 -2.39 1.78 -14.54
C ASN A 522 -3.18 2.87 -15.30
N TYR A 523 -4.06 3.58 -14.62
CA TYR A 523 -4.90 4.61 -15.25
C TYR A 523 -4.10 5.70 -15.98
N ARG A 524 -2.90 6.03 -15.47
CA ARG A 524 -1.96 6.98 -16.09
C ARG A 524 -1.40 6.46 -17.43
N ALA A 525 -1.23 5.14 -17.57
CA ALA A 525 -0.84 4.50 -18.81
C ALA A 525 -1.97 4.54 -19.85
N PHE A 526 -3.19 4.16 -19.44
CA PHE A 526 -4.38 4.24 -20.30
C PHE A 526 -4.65 5.66 -20.79
N GLU A 527 -4.52 6.66 -19.91
CA GLU A 527 -4.67 8.07 -20.26
C GLU A 527 -3.64 8.53 -21.30
N ARG A 528 -2.35 8.26 -21.09
CA ARG A 528 -1.28 8.61 -22.05
C ARG A 528 -1.48 7.94 -23.41
N ALA A 529 -2.06 6.75 -23.42
CA ALA A 529 -2.34 6.01 -24.64
C ALA A 529 -3.64 6.45 -25.33
N HIS A 530 -4.46 7.29 -24.66
CA HIS A 530 -5.82 7.61 -25.08
C HIS A 530 -6.69 6.36 -25.31
N VAL A 531 -6.50 5.34 -24.46
CA VAL A 531 -7.27 4.09 -24.49
C VAL A 531 -8.20 4.05 -23.29
N VAL A 532 -9.46 3.71 -23.51
CA VAL A 532 -10.43 3.50 -22.43
C VAL A 532 -10.22 2.09 -21.86
N PRO A 533 -9.96 1.94 -20.55
CA PRO A 533 -9.87 0.61 -19.93
C PRO A 533 -11.25 -0.06 -19.83
N LEU A 534 -11.28 -1.37 -19.54
CA LEU A 534 -12.54 -2.09 -19.32
C LEU A 534 -13.32 -1.49 -18.15
N PHE A 535 -12.66 -1.31 -17.00
CA PHE A 535 -13.17 -0.47 -15.91
C PHE A 535 -12.06 0.42 -15.34
N PRO A 536 -12.30 1.75 -15.23
CA PRO A 536 -11.26 2.70 -14.87
C PRO A 536 -11.01 2.75 -13.37
N PHE A 537 -9.78 3.15 -12.98
CA PHE A 537 -9.47 3.49 -11.59
C PHE A 537 -10.49 4.45 -10.98
N GLY A 538 -10.85 4.19 -9.73
CA GLY A 538 -11.83 4.93 -8.94
C GLY A 538 -13.29 4.64 -9.30
N TYR A 539 -13.59 3.77 -10.28
CA TYR A 539 -14.96 3.50 -10.71
C TYR A 539 -15.71 2.57 -9.73
N GLY A 540 -17.00 2.85 -9.53
CA GLY A 540 -17.92 2.00 -8.78
C GLY A 540 -19.34 2.56 -8.84
N LEU A 541 -20.33 1.67 -8.92
CA LEU A 541 -21.74 2.04 -8.94
C LEU A 541 -22.39 1.84 -7.58
N SER A 542 -23.42 2.64 -7.31
CA SER A 542 -24.42 2.36 -6.28
C SER A 542 -25.66 1.75 -6.96
N ALA A 543 -26.31 0.79 -6.32
CA ALA A 543 -27.54 0.20 -6.86
C ALA A 543 -28.76 1.08 -6.57
N ARG A 544 -28.66 2.03 -5.62
CA ARG A 544 -29.84 2.74 -5.06
C ARG A 544 -29.81 4.25 -5.20
N GLY A 545 -28.68 4.88 -5.49
CA GLY A 545 -28.60 6.33 -5.52
C GLY A 545 -27.83 6.91 -6.69
N ARG A 546 -28.01 8.22 -6.82
CA ARG A 546 -27.31 9.07 -7.77
C ARG A 546 -26.77 10.25 -6.99
N LEU A 547 -25.59 10.72 -7.36
CA LEU A 547 -24.93 11.82 -6.70
C LEU A 547 -24.76 12.98 -7.67
N VAL A 548 -24.90 14.20 -7.15
CA VAL A 548 -24.73 15.43 -7.94
C VAL A 548 -23.73 16.34 -7.23
N LEU A 549 -22.75 16.81 -7.99
CA LEU A 549 -21.72 17.75 -7.57
C LEU A 549 -22.09 19.19 -7.98
N SER A 550 -21.89 20.13 -7.06
CA SER A 550 -21.86 21.56 -7.40
C SER A 550 -20.61 21.93 -8.18
N GLU A 551 -20.48 23.20 -8.56
CA GLU A 551 -19.22 23.75 -9.06
C GLU A 551 -18.06 23.51 -8.08
N LEU A 552 -16.89 23.27 -8.65
CA LEU A 552 -15.63 23.12 -7.93
C LEU A 552 -14.97 24.50 -7.81
N HIS A 553 -14.64 24.89 -6.59
CA HIS A 553 -13.83 26.09 -6.33
C HIS A 553 -12.49 25.68 -5.75
N VAL A 554 -11.40 26.16 -6.33
CA VAL A 554 -10.04 25.90 -5.83
C VAL A 554 -9.34 27.22 -5.58
N ALA A 555 -8.77 27.37 -4.39
CA ALA A 555 -7.96 28.51 -4.02
C ALA A 555 -6.65 28.03 -3.39
N ARG A 556 -5.59 28.84 -3.51
CA ARG A 556 -4.35 28.59 -2.79
C ARG A 556 -4.45 29.18 -1.38
N GLU A 557 -4.13 28.37 -0.37
CA GLU A 557 -4.07 28.76 1.03
C GLU A 557 -2.69 28.42 1.60
N GLY A 558 -1.78 29.40 1.64
CA GLY A 558 -0.42 29.21 2.16
C GLY A 558 0.39 28.18 1.35
N ASN A 559 0.63 27.01 1.97
CA ASN A 559 1.42 25.90 1.43
C ASN A 559 0.60 24.78 0.78
N HIS A 560 -0.72 24.96 0.63
CA HIS A 560 -1.62 23.98 0.02
C HIS A 560 -2.68 24.65 -0.85
N LEU A 561 -3.43 23.86 -1.60
CA LEU A 561 -4.67 24.31 -2.24
C LEU A 561 -5.85 23.82 -1.42
N ASN A 562 -6.93 24.59 -1.39
CA ASN A 562 -8.18 24.21 -0.79
C ASN A 562 -9.24 24.06 -1.89
N ALA A 563 -9.75 22.85 -2.06
CA ALA A 563 -10.79 22.51 -3.03
C ALA A 563 -12.13 22.38 -2.32
N SER A 564 -13.11 23.21 -2.67
CA SER A 564 -14.42 23.21 -2.05
C SER A 564 -15.56 23.00 -3.05
N PHE A 565 -16.54 22.20 -2.64
CA PHE A 565 -17.71 21.84 -3.43
C PHE A 565 -18.83 21.31 -2.52
N THR A 566 -20.02 21.13 -3.07
CA THR A 566 -21.17 20.54 -2.37
C THR A 566 -21.60 19.27 -3.09
N LEU A 567 -21.90 18.25 -2.31
CA LEU A 567 -22.40 16.98 -2.78
C LEU A 567 -23.85 16.80 -2.34
N SER A 568 -24.71 16.37 -3.26
CA SER A 568 -26.14 16.16 -2.97
C SER A 568 -26.61 14.82 -3.51
N ASN A 569 -27.57 14.22 -2.80
CA ASN A 569 -28.19 12.95 -3.16
C ASN A 569 -29.68 13.22 -3.47
N PRO A 570 -30.07 13.32 -4.76
CA PRO A 570 -31.48 13.42 -5.16
C PRO A 570 -32.26 12.09 -5.07
N GLY A 571 -31.62 10.99 -4.67
CA GLY A 571 -32.25 9.67 -4.53
C GLY A 571 -33.11 9.54 -3.28
N THR A 572 -33.47 8.29 -2.95
CA THR A 572 -34.35 7.97 -1.81
C THR A 572 -33.64 7.22 -0.68
N ALA A 573 -32.41 6.77 -0.90
CA ALA A 573 -31.58 6.07 0.09
C ALA A 573 -30.25 6.81 0.29
N ALA A 574 -29.69 6.73 1.49
CA ALA A 574 -28.35 7.23 1.76
C ALA A 574 -27.31 6.43 0.97
N VAL A 575 -26.30 7.13 0.44
CA VAL A 575 -25.23 6.53 -0.36
C VAL A 575 -23.89 7.01 0.19
N ARG A 576 -22.93 6.09 0.29
CA ARG A 576 -21.54 6.44 0.53
C ARG A 576 -20.94 6.95 -0.77
N ALA A 577 -20.43 8.18 -0.73
CA ALA A 577 -19.82 8.82 -1.87
C ALA A 577 -18.32 8.94 -1.69
N VAL A 578 -17.59 8.80 -2.80
CA VAL A 578 -16.15 9.02 -2.87
C VAL A 578 -15.85 10.03 -3.98
N PRO A 579 -16.13 11.34 -3.79
CA PRO A 579 -15.62 12.36 -4.69
C PRO A 579 -14.09 12.31 -4.76
N GLN A 580 -13.57 12.25 -5.98
CA GLN A 580 -12.14 12.14 -6.30
C GLN A 580 -11.70 13.38 -7.04
N LEU A 581 -10.64 14.02 -6.55
CA LEU A 581 -10.04 15.20 -7.14
C LEU A 581 -8.72 14.83 -7.80
N TYR A 582 -8.59 15.18 -9.06
CA TYR A 582 -7.41 14.92 -9.87
C TYR A 582 -6.76 16.22 -10.32
N VAL A 583 -5.44 16.20 -10.50
CA VAL A 583 -4.67 17.32 -11.02
C VAL A 583 -4.06 16.99 -12.37
N GLU A 584 -4.16 17.93 -13.29
CA GLU A 584 -3.52 17.94 -14.60
C GLU A 584 -2.47 19.05 -14.61
N THR A 585 -1.25 18.71 -15.02
CA THR A 585 -0.19 19.70 -15.21
C THR A 585 -0.39 20.48 -16.51
N PRO A 586 0.16 21.71 -16.60
CA PRO A 586 0.17 22.48 -17.84
C PRO A 586 0.65 21.65 -19.05
N PRO A 587 0.02 21.78 -20.24
CA PRO A 587 0.33 20.96 -21.42
C PRO A 587 1.76 21.12 -21.96
N ASP A 588 2.39 22.24 -21.66
CA ASP A 588 3.75 22.60 -22.05
C ASP A 588 4.83 22.00 -21.14
N LEU A 589 4.45 21.41 -20.00
CA LEU A 589 5.35 20.66 -19.16
C LEU A 589 5.42 19.19 -19.60
N PRO A 590 6.62 18.60 -19.67
CA PRO A 590 6.76 17.21 -20.04
C PRO A 590 6.04 16.29 -19.04
N GLY A 591 5.16 15.45 -19.58
CA GLY A 591 5.06 14.05 -19.17
C GLY A 591 4.22 13.68 -17.95
N ASN A 592 3.29 14.50 -17.44
CA ASN A 592 2.43 14.04 -16.35
C ASN A 592 0.99 13.74 -16.79
N PRO A 593 0.62 12.45 -16.93
CA PRO A 593 -0.77 12.06 -16.87
C PRO A 593 -1.41 12.57 -15.57
N ARG A 594 -2.73 12.78 -15.63
CA ARG A 594 -3.56 13.16 -14.51
C ARG A 594 -3.23 12.31 -13.28
N ARG A 595 -3.21 12.93 -12.10
CA ARG A 595 -2.91 12.26 -10.83
C ARG A 595 -4.01 12.48 -9.81
N LEU A 596 -4.35 11.44 -9.04
CA LEU A 596 -5.18 11.60 -7.85
C LEU A 596 -4.50 12.55 -6.86
N ALA A 597 -5.17 13.65 -6.53
CA ALA A 597 -4.64 14.70 -5.67
C ALA A 597 -5.26 14.65 -4.26
N ALA A 598 -6.55 14.32 -4.17
CA ALA A 598 -7.26 14.13 -2.90
C ALA A 598 -8.58 13.39 -3.11
N TRP A 599 -9.16 12.86 -2.03
CA TRP A 599 -10.51 12.29 -2.04
C TRP A 599 -11.17 12.42 -0.66
N ARG A 600 -12.46 12.12 -0.60
CA ARG A 600 -13.20 12.03 0.66
C ARG A 600 -14.25 10.93 0.58
N SER A 601 -14.24 9.99 1.53
CA SER A 601 -15.36 9.07 1.74
C SER A 601 -16.37 9.72 2.70
N VAL A 602 -17.63 9.80 2.30
CA VAL A 602 -18.69 10.43 3.12
C VAL A 602 -20.07 9.85 2.83
N MET A 603 -20.89 9.68 3.87
CA MET A 603 -22.30 9.34 3.71
C MET A 603 -23.12 10.56 3.32
N VAL A 604 -23.92 10.44 2.27
CA VAL A 604 -24.81 11.50 1.79
C VAL A 604 -26.26 11.04 1.85
N THR A 605 -27.01 11.60 2.80
CA THR A 605 -28.43 11.32 2.98
C THR A 605 -29.26 12.16 2.01
N PRO A 606 -30.34 11.61 1.42
CA PRO A 606 -31.28 12.38 0.62
C PRO A 606 -31.76 13.66 1.30
N GLY A 607 -31.81 14.75 0.54
CA GLY A 607 -32.22 16.07 1.04
C GLY A 607 -31.23 16.79 1.97
N HIS A 608 -30.08 16.18 2.29
CA HIS A 608 -29.07 16.75 3.18
C HIS A 608 -27.74 16.95 2.42
N PRO A 609 -27.59 18.04 1.65
CA PRO A 609 -26.36 18.29 0.91
C PRO A 609 -25.18 18.49 1.87
N VAL A 610 -24.03 17.93 1.52
CA VAL A 610 -22.79 18.00 2.30
C VAL A 610 -21.81 18.92 1.59
N ARG A 611 -21.40 20.01 2.27
CA ARG A 611 -20.32 20.87 1.78
C ARG A 611 -18.98 20.30 2.21
N LEU A 612 -18.08 20.12 1.26
CA LEU A 612 -16.74 19.59 1.49
C LEU A 612 -15.70 20.67 1.19
N SER A 613 -14.64 20.67 1.98
CA SER A 613 -13.41 21.43 1.75
C SER A 613 -12.27 20.44 1.95
N VAL A 614 -11.46 20.24 0.91
CA VAL A 614 -10.42 19.21 0.87
C VAL A 614 -9.08 19.89 0.59
N PRO A 615 -8.10 19.79 1.50
CA PRO A 615 -6.78 20.32 1.25
C PRO A 615 -6.04 19.43 0.26
N VAL A 616 -5.27 20.05 -0.64
CA VAL A 616 -4.45 19.40 -1.65
C VAL A 616 -3.02 19.86 -1.46
N SER A 617 -2.13 18.91 -1.21
CA SER A 617 -0.70 19.20 -1.09
C SER A 617 -0.15 19.70 -2.42
N LEU A 618 0.60 20.80 -2.39
CA LEU A 618 1.33 21.31 -3.56
C LEU A 618 2.38 20.31 -4.08
N ARG A 619 2.79 19.34 -3.25
CA ARG A 619 3.63 18.21 -3.65
C ARG A 619 2.98 17.37 -4.76
N LEU A 620 1.67 17.17 -4.67
CA LEU A 620 0.93 16.35 -5.63
C LEU A 620 0.67 17.08 -6.95
N VAL A 621 0.77 18.42 -6.93
CA VAL A 621 0.71 19.31 -8.10
C VAL A 621 2.08 19.42 -8.80
N GLY A 622 3.16 19.36 -8.02
CA GLY A 622 4.53 19.52 -8.50
C GLY A 622 5.17 18.24 -9.06
N GLN A 623 6.36 18.43 -9.63
CA GLN A 623 7.25 17.36 -10.06
C GLN A 623 8.46 17.27 -9.14
N TRP A 624 9.02 16.08 -8.99
CA TRP A 624 10.25 15.90 -8.23
C TRP A 624 11.44 16.50 -9.02
N ASN A 625 12.23 17.33 -8.36
CA ASN A 625 13.45 17.92 -8.91
C ASN A 625 14.67 17.10 -8.44
N ASN A 626 15.18 16.27 -9.35
CA ASN A 626 16.34 15.41 -9.10
C ASN A 626 17.60 16.16 -8.67
N MET A 627 17.82 17.40 -9.14
CA MET A 627 19.01 18.19 -8.79
C MET A 627 18.90 18.84 -7.43
N ALA A 628 17.70 19.29 -7.05
CA ALA A 628 17.48 20.05 -5.82
C ALA A 628 16.97 19.19 -4.64
N GLY A 629 16.62 17.91 -4.88
CA GLY A 629 16.10 17.03 -3.84
C GLY A 629 14.78 17.51 -3.25
N ASN A 630 13.95 18.19 -4.03
CA ASN A 630 12.69 18.80 -3.58
C ASN A 630 11.60 18.71 -4.65
N TRP A 631 10.40 19.17 -4.31
CA TRP A 631 9.30 19.27 -5.26
C TRP A 631 9.26 20.66 -5.88
N ALA A 632 9.02 20.74 -7.19
CA ALA A 632 8.91 21.98 -7.92
C ALA A 632 7.55 22.07 -8.63
N VAL A 633 6.87 23.20 -8.45
CA VAL A 633 5.69 23.58 -9.23
C VAL A 633 6.17 24.63 -10.22
N ALA A 634 5.96 24.40 -11.52
CA ALA A 634 6.29 25.40 -12.52
C ALA A 634 5.20 26.49 -12.55
N ALA A 635 5.55 27.69 -13.02
CA ALA A 635 4.53 28.70 -13.24
C ALA A 635 3.61 28.28 -14.40
N GLY A 636 2.29 28.37 -14.23
CA GLY A 636 1.35 27.98 -15.28
C GLY A 636 -0.07 27.77 -14.79
N ASP A 637 -0.94 27.43 -15.72
CA ASP A 637 -2.36 27.13 -15.46
C ASP A 637 -2.54 25.64 -15.21
N TYR A 638 -2.93 25.30 -13.98
CA TYR A 638 -3.22 23.94 -13.57
C TYR A 638 -4.72 23.70 -13.58
N THR A 639 -5.13 22.55 -14.10
CA THR A 639 -6.55 22.13 -14.08
C THR A 639 -6.74 21.09 -12.98
N LEU A 640 -7.69 21.35 -12.08
CA LEU A 640 -8.18 20.38 -11.13
C LEU A 640 -9.55 19.89 -11.59
N SER A 641 -9.70 18.57 -11.62
CA SER A 641 -10.86 17.88 -12.15
C SER A 641 -11.50 17.01 -11.06
N LEU A 642 -12.77 17.22 -10.78
CA LEU A 642 -13.54 16.53 -9.75
C LEU A 642 -14.55 15.57 -10.38
N GLY A 643 -14.62 14.36 -9.86
CA GLY A 643 -15.54 13.33 -10.33
C GLY A 643 -15.65 12.12 -9.42
N PHE A 644 -16.12 11.02 -10.01
CA PHE A 644 -16.33 9.75 -9.32
C PHE A 644 -15.48 8.61 -9.87
N SER A 645 -14.62 8.87 -10.86
CA SER A 645 -13.57 7.97 -11.33
C SER A 645 -12.53 8.77 -12.10
N SER A 646 -11.42 8.13 -12.48
CA SER A 646 -10.36 8.74 -13.29
C SER A 646 -10.82 9.22 -14.69
N VAL A 647 -11.97 8.73 -15.18
CA VAL A 647 -12.56 9.13 -16.47
C VAL A 647 -13.90 9.87 -16.35
N MET A 648 -14.64 9.70 -15.25
CA MET A 648 -15.92 10.38 -15.00
C MET A 648 -15.70 11.68 -14.22
N LEU A 649 -15.04 12.64 -14.84
CA LEU A 649 -14.76 13.96 -14.27
C LEU A 649 -15.78 14.97 -14.79
N VAL A 650 -16.55 15.54 -13.86
CA VAL A 650 -17.76 16.30 -14.19
C VAL A 650 -17.63 17.78 -13.87
N ARG A 651 -16.63 18.17 -13.07
CA ARG A 651 -16.37 19.55 -12.69
C ARG A 651 -14.88 19.85 -12.81
N HIS A 652 -14.57 21.07 -13.22
CA HIS A 652 -13.20 21.51 -13.45
C HIS A 652 -13.01 22.91 -12.87
N ALA A 653 -11.82 23.14 -12.34
CA ALA A 653 -11.38 24.47 -11.91
C ALA A 653 -9.95 24.68 -12.41
N THR A 654 -9.70 25.80 -13.05
CA THR A 654 -8.35 26.21 -13.45
C THR A 654 -7.80 27.20 -12.44
N LEU A 655 -6.56 26.98 -12.01
CA LEU A 655 -5.84 27.85 -11.10
C LEU A 655 -4.47 28.18 -11.67
N HIS A 656 -4.18 29.47 -11.79
CA HIS A 656 -2.84 29.93 -12.13
C HIS A 656 -1.94 29.83 -10.89
N LEU A 657 -0.81 29.11 -11.01
CA LEU A 657 0.19 29.00 -9.96
C LEU A 657 1.49 29.68 -10.40
N PRO A 658 2.17 30.41 -9.50
CA PRO A 658 3.54 30.85 -9.75
C PRO A 658 4.51 29.67 -9.65
N ALA A 659 5.77 29.88 -10.03
CA ALA A 659 6.82 28.90 -9.77
C ALA A 659 7.07 28.76 -8.26
N LEU A 660 7.14 27.53 -7.75
CA LEU A 660 7.28 27.24 -6.32
C LEU A 660 8.27 26.11 -6.07
N HIS A 661 9.02 26.25 -4.98
CA HIS A 661 9.80 25.17 -4.38
C HIS A 661 9.08 24.69 -3.13
N ILE A 662 8.76 23.40 -3.12
CA ILE A 662 8.04 22.74 -2.05
C ILE A 662 9.03 21.79 -1.35
N PRO A 663 9.25 21.95 -0.03
CA PRO A 663 10.10 21.05 0.73
C PRO A 663 9.63 19.59 0.60
N ALA A 664 10.59 18.67 0.59
CA ALA A 664 10.31 17.24 0.59
C ALA A 664 10.07 16.68 2.00
N THR A 665 10.10 17.53 3.02
CA THR A 665 9.93 17.15 4.43
C THR A 665 8.57 16.50 4.65
N LEU A 666 8.56 15.39 5.40
CA LEU A 666 7.33 14.67 5.72
C LEU A 666 6.50 15.38 6.81
N GLU A 667 7.11 16.32 7.55
CA GLU A 667 6.42 17.09 8.58
C GLU A 667 5.59 18.23 7.99
N ASN A 668 4.46 18.55 8.64
CA ASN A 668 3.60 19.71 8.36
C ASN A 668 3.01 19.78 6.94
N GLN A 669 2.87 18.63 6.28
CA GLN A 669 2.18 18.51 5.00
C GLN A 669 0.67 18.30 5.25
N PRO A 670 -0.21 18.89 4.42
CA PRO A 670 -1.63 18.58 4.48
C PRO A 670 -1.85 17.13 4.04
N ALA A 671 -2.52 16.33 4.88
CA ALA A 671 -2.89 14.99 4.49
C ALA A 671 -3.84 15.05 3.27
N PRO A 672 -3.66 14.18 2.26
CA PRO A 672 -4.55 14.11 1.09
C PRO A 672 -5.94 13.53 1.42
N ILE A 673 -6.13 13.14 2.69
CA ILE A 673 -7.36 12.64 3.27
C ILE A 673 -7.82 13.56 4.39
N VAL A 674 -9.10 13.94 4.36
CA VAL A 674 -9.78 14.52 5.52
C VAL A 674 -10.42 13.35 6.27
N ILE A 675 -10.26 13.27 7.59
CA ILE A 675 -10.89 12.26 8.47
C ILE A 675 -12.26 12.81 8.92
N ALA A 676 -13.25 11.96 9.22
CA ALA A 676 -14.49 12.45 9.83
C ALA A 676 -14.19 12.98 11.25
N GLU A 677 -14.60 14.22 11.55
CA GLU A 677 -14.55 14.77 12.92
C GLU A 677 -15.46 13.98 13.87
#